data_AF-A0A7R8UZQ7-F1
#
_entry.id   AF-A0A7R8UZQ7-F1
#
_cell.length_a   1.000
_cell.length_b   1.000
_cell.length_c   1.000
_cell.angle_alpha   90.00
_cell.angle_beta   90.00
_cell.angle_gamma   90.00
#
_symmetry.space_group_name_H-M   'P 1'
#
loop_
_entity.id
_entity.type
_entity.pdbx_description
1 polymer ?
#
loop_
_entity_poly.entity_id
_entity_poly.type
_entity_poly.pdbx_seq_one_letter_code
_entity_poly.pdbx_strand_id
1 'polypeptide(L)'
;MSIFMPLLCKGTFRLACEHVLKTLRKERETLLTLLEAFVYDPLVDWAVSDDGTTSSPRVTSVLAAAADIMALTANANAAATEEAAGGAADGGSEAGRQEGGGPSQPGAETQDPSNMPGTSKDVTGPTKATSSDKKEGGKKLSGNEVMRDALVSRFVEIKPEWTQYRNDIQDQLREMIQFLDDLEMQREQMIKDEDERDLLTKQMATVHEVESLGAAMSSHPINTLSQRYSVYRKCLEELENAKELLIDTYRESIDDKRTYLTTIADDYEANLNDMKITLNNLLQIEMPSEFEFVKDLLKNSAQEAMYLQADQARKELDASLVQQSFFIKVGLDALLQYNNVVSYLPQREVEKQRWFQYERWSQNAIEDPESSDDVLRELDEALEEERTRANAANILKYAYELENMWIDATFSIRQQYETLHGQLTDSSGLLEDANNCAKQYVESDITSMKAMHCVYLTLLLDIRQQLHSTEQGSLRTITDPFLVLTEQLSHIHLITETSTILFINTPIFRYLSHFIEPLMRLRAALESLKDLEIYFKTEVIPHIIQTVMVNRTALAKGFQKLKELQADLQTMLEKLENDLNCEMDSLQILRITRSVQESLSQEEASFFIDFEKMFGRVLKSLEVCYVEMARLKYMMKAEHLPDPFLSSVTLAVFKKYTHHSLRQQFKVRKLQALVHTIRETERLCNCLLKSDLDTVFDHKLLYQPIGIFVFEFQSNFLFGMGPYLLSMFTNELFCRTSELNLHTITLEKAIPAIIEQYHDCNSFTGPQYVLAQGLCAKLCQAIKQKHQTERIKEAIRIHKIVSTQSQLLSSVHIWVNERFLPLPLPFAHIIPRNVLLTNFQNAIQNLGAWKISIQKICDEVLSFNKAIVQRLKWAVGANPSLNGLQRSFLECVEKQELKFNEHSEIASGVMIQCAAVIAYENVKRNAIELTENDENFTLLINELRLKHKAYKQAAAVITPIEEALVQLLDPEGPVDQCWINNVSGLLDEMTDAMQRKISSLEKDLVTTQDNLQLSAHKLRSLLDNELRMDVRYLLKSILKIDKNDHTTNYKQFQINYKQFLSRINDLHMKVLSKDFTEEIVTEIRNIIAELIDELEYVYRQLLQLLDVDGKAGNEGPIERREGKLPGSPMKEKKANQPEQKRNAYAVSVWRRIRMKLEGRDPDPNRRLTVAEQVDWMIREAMNPDNLAVLYEGWTPWV
;
A
#
# COMPACT_ATOMS: atom_id res chain seq x y z
N MET A 1 -7.06 -28.08 -81.38
CA MET A 1 -8.24 -27.68 -82.22
C MET A 1 -7.85 -26.51 -83.13
N SER A 2 -7.10 -26.74 -84.21
CA SER A 2 -6.27 -25.66 -84.78
C SER A 2 -7.00 -24.56 -85.59
N ILE A 3 -8.17 -24.84 -86.17
CA ILE A 3 -8.75 -23.98 -87.24
C ILE A 3 -9.45 -22.69 -86.75
N PHE A 4 -10.12 -22.70 -85.60
CA PHE A 4 -10.97 -21.56 -85.17
C PHE A 4 -10.29 -20.54 -84.25
N MET A 5 -9.16 -20.89 -83.63
CA MET A 5 -8.62 -20.15 -82.48
C MET A 5 -8.22 -18.67 -82.78
N PRO A 6 -7.53 -18.34 -83.90
CA PRO A 6 -7.10 -16.95 -84.16
C PRO A 6 -8.26 -15.97 -84.36
N LEU A 7 -9.41 -16.45 -84.84
CA LEU A 7 -10.63 -15.67 -85.02
C LEU A 7 -11.39 -15.50 -83.70
N LEU A 8 -11.42 -16.55 -82.87
CA LEU A 8 -12.05 -16.53 -81.54
C LEU A 8 -11.35 -15.53 -80.59
N CYS A 9 -10.00 -15.55 -80.58
CA CYS A 9 -9.17 -14.67 -79.74
C CYS A 9 -9.27 -13.18 -80.10
N LYS A 10 -9.74 -12.83 -81.31
CA LYS A 10 -10.03 -11.44 -81.71
C LYS A 10 -11.51 -11.04 -81.54
N GLY A 11 -12.38 -12.00 -81.25
CA GLY A 11 -13.82 -11.81 -81.10
C GLY A 11 -14.32 -12.04 -79.67
N THR A 12 -15.32 -12.91 -79.54
CA THR A 12 -16.11 -13.11 -78.30
C THR A 12 -15.28 -13.46 -77.08
N PHE A 13 -14.18 -14.20 -77.25
CA PHE A 13 -13.30 -14.59 -76.13
C PHE A 13 -12.65 -13.36 -75.47
N ARG A 14 -12.10 -12.44 -76.28
CA ARG A 14 -11.50 -11.19 -75.78
C ARG A 14 -12.53 -10.33 -75.04
N LEU A 15 -13.71 -10.15 -75.61
CA LEU A 15 -14.77 -9.34 -74.99
C LEU A 15 -15.22 -9.92 -73.64
N ALA A 16 -15.31 -11.26 -73.54
CA ALA A 16 -15.58 -11.94 -72.27
C ALA A 16 -14.44 -11.72 -71.25
N CYS A 17 -13.18 -11.90 -71.64
CA CYS A 17 -12.02 -11.63 -70.78
C CYS A 17 -11.98 -10.16 -70.30
N GLU A 18 -12.24 -9.19 -71.17
CA GLU A 18 -12.33 -7.77 -70.80
C GLU A 18 -13.48 -7.49 -69.83
N HIS A 19 -14.62 -8.18 -69.95
CA HIS A 19 -15.75 -7.99 -69.04
C HIS A 19 -15.50 -8.64 -67.66
N VAL A 20 -14.92 -9.84 -67.62
CA VAL A 20 -14.50 -10.50 -66.36
C VAL A 20 -13.46 -9.66 -65.63
N LEU A 21 -12.44 -9.18 -66.35
CA LEU A 21 -11.37 -8.39 -65.72
C LEU A 21 -11.88 -7.01 -65.23
N LYS A 22 -12.84 -6.37 -65.92
CA LYS A 22 -13.54 -5.18 -65.38
C LYS A 22 -14.21 -5.46 -64.03
N THR A 23 -14.92 -6.59 -63.90
CA THR A 23 -15.57 -6.97 -62.63
C THR A 23 -14.55 -7.27 -61.53
N LEU A 24 -13.49 -8.04 -61.83
CA LEU A 24 -12.42 -8.35 -60.87
C LEU A 24 -11.65 -7.10 -60.42
N ARG A 25 -11.44 -6.11 -61.30
CA ARG A 25 -10.83 -4.82 -60.92
C ARG A 25 -11.75 -3.96 -60.05
N LYS A 26 -13.08 -4.14 -60.10
CA LYS A 26 -14.05 -3.41 -59.26
C LYS A 26 -14.08 -3.96 -57.84
N GLU A 27 -14.31 -5.26 -57.66
CA GLU A 27 -14.40 -5.91 -56.34
C GLU A 27 -13.02 -6.31 -55.77
N ARG A 28 -11.95 -5.65 -56.23
CA ARG A 28 -10.55 -6.02 -55.95
C ARG A 28 -10.20 -5.96 -54.46
N GLU A 29 -10.80 -5.06 -53.69
CA GLU A 29 -10.44 -4.82 -52.30
C GLU A 29 -10.95 -5.95 -51.41
N THR A 30 -12.19 -6.41 -51.61
CA THR A 30 -12.72 -7.63 -50.98
C THR A 30 -11.86 -8.86 -51.28
N LEU A 31 -11.42 -9.02 -52.53
CA LEU A 31 -10.51 -10.12 -52.92
C LEU A 31 -9.13 -10.01 -52.26
N LEU A 32 -8.56 -8.80 -52.15
CA LEU A 32 -7.25 -8.60 -51.54
C LEU A 32 -7.28 -8.74 -50.02
N THR A 33 -8.32 -8.28 -49.32
CA THR A 33 -8.49 -8.51 -47.88
C THR A 33 -8.66 -10.00 -47.57
N LEU A 34 -9.41 -10.73 -48.39
CA LEU A 34 -9.61 -12.18 -48.19
C LEU A 34 -8.36 -13.00 -48.53
N LEU A 35 -7.59 -12.59 -49.55
CA LEU A 35 -6.25 -13.15 -49.80
C LEU A 35 -5.23 -12.78 -48.72
N GLU A 36 -5.31 -11.59 -48.14
CA GLU A 36 -4.45 -11.16 -47.02
C GLU A 36 -4.71 -11.99 -45.76
N ALA A 37 -5.97 -12.34 -45.47
CA ALA A 37 -6.29 -13.28 -44.40
C ALA A 37 -5.58 -14.63 -44.58
N PHE A 38 -5.54 -15.18 -45.80
CA PHE A 38 -4.79 -16.41 -46.08
C PHE A 38 -3.26 -16.26 -45.93
N VAL A 39 -2.69 -15.08 -46.18
CA VAL A 39 -1.24 -14.81 -45.94
C VAL A 39 -0.87 -14.90 -44.45
N TYR A 40 -1.85 -14.74 -43.55
CA TYR A 40 -1.68 -14.84 -42.10
C TYR A 40 -2.30 -16.11 -41.47
N ASP A 41 -2.87 -17.02 -42.28
CA ASP A 41 -3.45 -18.27 -41.80
C ASP A 41 -2.35 -19.32 -41.57
N PRO A 42 -2.08 -19.75 -40.31
CA PRO A 42 -1.05 -20.74 -40.00
C PRO A 42 -1.41 -22.17 -40.46
N LEU A 43 -2.61 -22.40 -41.01
CA LEU A 43 -3.02 -23.67 -41.60
C LEU A 43 -2.79 -23.72 -43.12
N VAL A 44 -2.43 -22.61 -43.76
CA VAL A 44 -2.11 -22.56 -45.19
C VAL A 44 -0.60 -22.68 -45.37
N ASP A 45 -0.15 -23.80 -45.91
CA ASP A 45 1.28 -23.98 -46.20
C ASP A 45 1.71 -23.18 -47.43
N TRP A 46 2.30 -22.02 -47.17
CA TRP A 46 2.93 -21.16 -48.18
C TRP A 46 4.39 -21.52 -48.47
N ALA A 47 4.97 -22.52 -47.77
CA ALA A 47 6.24 -23.08 -48.18
C ALA A 47 6.04 -23.89 -49.45
N VAL A 48 6.56 -23.39 -50.58
CA VAL A 48 6.93 -24.28 -51.67
C VAL A 48 7.95 -25.24 -51.08
N SER A 49 7.58 -26.50 -50.89
CA SER A 49 8.44 -27.51 -50.29
C SER A 49 9.67 -27.66 -51.19
N ASP A 50 10.84 -27.23 -50.72
CA ASP A 50 12.05 -27.09 -51.53
C ASP A 50 12.79 -28.43 -51.73
N ASP A 51 12.04 -29.47 -52.14
CA ASP A 51 12.54 -30.62 -52.89
C ASP A 51 12.92 -30.12 -54.31
N GLY A 52 13.89 -29.21 -54.32
CA GLY A 52 14.23 -28.31 -55.43
C GLY A 52 15.73 -28.12 -55.63
N THR A 53 16.56 -29.02 -55.07
CA THR A 53 17.97 -29.14 -55.47
C THR A 53 18.07 -29.27 -56.99
N THR A 54 19.12 -28.67 -57.56
CA THR A 54 19.22 -28.40 -59.01
C THR A 54 18.93 -29.63 -59.88
N SER A 55 17.77 -29.58 -60.55
CA SER A 55 17.32 -30.48 -61.62
C SER A 55 17.25 -31.99 -61.30
N SER A 56 16.09 -32.45 -60.81
CA SER A 56 15.41 -33.72 -61.17
C SER A 56 16.08 -35.08 -60.86
N PRO A 57 15.36 -36.16 -60.46
CA PRO A 57 13.90 -36.31 -60.28
C PRO A 57 13.48 -36.77 -58.85
N ARG A 58 12.18 -36.98 -58.67
CA ARG A 58 11.56 -37.67 -57.50
C ARG A 58 11.90 -39.18 -57.43
N VAL A 59 11.44 -39.82 -56.34
CA VAL A 59 11.31 -41.28 -56.09
C VAL A 59 12.61 -41.90 -55.55
N THR A 60 12.74 -42.38 -54.30
CA THR A 60 11.75 -42.88 -53.31
C THR A 60 11.96 -42.39 -51.85
N SER A 61 10.89 -42.11 -51.11
CA SER A 61 10.88 -42.20 -49.63
C SER A 61 9.53 -42.60 -48.99
N VAL A 62 8.43 -42.65 -49.76
CA VAL A 62 7.10 -43.11 -49.30
C VAL A 62 7.12 -44.55 -48.75
N LEU A 63 8.14 -45.35 -49.09
CA LEU A 63 8.39 -46.68 -48.51
C LEU A 63 8.93 -46.65 -47.06
N ALA A 64 9.54 -45.54 -46.60
CA ALA A 64 10.12 -45.45 -45.26
C ALA A 64 9.04 -45.23 -44.18
N ALA A 65 8.18 -44.21 -44.34
CA ALA A 65 7.05 -43.99 -43.43
C ALA A 65 6.06 -45.17 -43.43
N ALA A 66 5.95 -45.89 -44.55
CA ALA A 66 5.19 -47.14 -44.63
C ALA A 66 5.83 -48.29 -43.82
N ALA A 67 7.16 -48.31 -43.65
CA ALA A 67 7.86 -49.30 -42.83
C ALA A 67 7.71 -49.03 -41.33
N ASP A 68 7.90 -47.79 -40.87
CA ASP A 68 7.83 -47.46 -39.44
C ASP A 68 6.41 -47.62 -38.87
N ILE A 69 5.39 -47.28 -39.66
CA ILE A 69 3.98 -47.51 -39.28
C ILE A 69 3.65 -49.02 -39.23
N MET A 70 4.25 -49.84 -40.09
CA MET A 70 4.13 -51.31 -40.00
C MET A 70 4.89 -51.88 -38.79
N ALA A 71 6.07 -51.33 -38.46
CA ALA A 71 6.89 -51.79 -37.34
C ALA A 71 6.19 -51.60 -35.98
N LEU A 72 5.51 -50.47 -35.77
CA LEU A 72 4.76 -50.24 -34.53
C LEU A 72 3.49 -51.09 -34.42
N THR A 73 2.88 -51.52 -35.53
CA THR A 73 1.81 -52.54 -35.50
C THR A 73 2.30 -53.96 -35.20
N ALA A 74 3.62 -54.23 -35.24
CA ALA A 74 4.17 -55.55 -34.93
C ALA A 74 4.45 -55.75 -33.43
N ASN A 75 5.09 -54.78 -32.76
CA ASN A 75 5.52 -54.93 -31.37
C ASN A 75 4.40 -54.88 -30.31
N ALA A 76 3.15 -54.58 -30.70
CA ALA A 76 1.99 -54.76 -29.84
C ALA A 76 1.71 -56.24 -29.46
N ASN A 77 2.30 -57.21 -30.17
CA ASN A 77 2.11 -58.65 -29.96
C ASN A 77 3.34 -59.38 -29.36
N ALA A 78 4.42 -58.68 -29.04
CA ALA A 78 5.68 -59.27 -28.57
C ALA A 78 5.81 -59.37 -27.02
N ALA A 79 4.74 -59.06 -26.27
CA ALA A 79 4.69 -59.19 -24.82
C ALA A 79 4.33 -60.63 -24.38
N ALA A 80 5.17 -61.61 -24.74
CA ALA A 80 5.03 -63.01 -24.34
C ALA A 80 6.41 -63.64 -24.11
N THR A 81 6.56 -64.44 -23.04
CA THR A 81 7.79 -65.07 -22.52
C THR A 81 8.94 -64.09 -22.22
N GLU A 82 9.28 -63.77 -20.97
CA GLU A 82 9.82 -64.58 -19.86
C GLU A 82 11.36 -64.83 -19.89
N GLU A 83 11.90 -64.86 -18.67
CA GLU A 83 13.18 -65.41 -18.20
C GLU A 83 14.55 -64.72 -18.41
N ALA A 84 15.29 -64.73 -17.28
CA ALA A 84 16.73 -64.98 -17.10
C ALA A 84 17.80 -63.87 -17.32
N ALA A 85 18.33 -63.41 -16.17
CA ALA A 85 19.75 -63.11 -15.86
C ALA A 85 20.53 -62.03 -16.68
N GLY A 86 21.58 -61.37 -16.14
CA GLY A 86 22.03 -61.31 -14.75
C GLY A 86 23.56 -61.32 -14.58
N GLY A 87 24.09 -60.34 -13.85
CA GLY A 87 25.36 -60.48 -13.11
C GLY A 87 26.64 -59.80 -13.64
N ALA A 88 27.38 -59.23 -12.69
CA ALA A 88 28.85 -59.30 -12.53
C ALA A 88 29.80 -58.37 -13.36
N ALA A 89 30.39 -57.42 -12.62
CA ALA A 89 31.81 -57.38 -12.23
C ALA A 89 32.92 -56.76 -13.14
N ASP A 90 33.51 -55.69 -12.58
CA ASP A 90 34.98 -55.51 -12.33
C ASP A 90 35.92 -55.21 -13.52
N GLY A 91 37.17 -54.78 -13.22
CA GLY A 91 38.30 -54.73 -14.15
C GLY A 91 38.87 -53.34 -14.48
N GLY A 92 39.75 -52.80 -13.62
CA GLY A 92 40.41 -51.50 -13.83
C GLY A 92 41.68 -51.46 -14.70
N SER A 93 42.39 -50.33 -14.57
CA SER A 93 43.84 -50.11 -14.75
C SER A 93 44.43 -49.48 -16.04
N GLU A 94 45.48 -48.69 -15.77
CA GLU A 94 46.73 -48.43 -16.53
C GLU A 94 46.81 -47.77 -17.93
N ALA A 95 47.21 -46.49 -17.90
CA ALA A 95 48.54 -45.97 -18.29
C ALA A 95 48.99 -45.86 -19.78
N GLY A 96 49.85 -44.86 -20.05
CA GLY A 96 50.56 -44.64 -21.33
C GLY A 96 50.62 -43.16 -21.76
N ARG A 97 51.42 -42.26 -21.14
CA ARG A 97 52.87 -41.97 -21.38
C ARG A 97 53.25 -41.20 -22.66
N GLN A 98 54.10 -40.18 -22.46
CA GLN A 98 55.20 -39.73 -23.33
C GLN A 98 54.87 -38.92 -24.62
N GLU A 99 55.62 -37.88 -25.02
CA GLU A 99 56.74 -37.16 -24.36
C GLU A 99 57.06 -35.78 -25.02
N GLY A 100 57.81 -34.93 -24.32
CA GLY A 100 58.86 -34.09 -24.95
C GLY A 100 58.60 -32.58 -25.15
N GLY A 101 59.57 -31.75 -24.72
CA GLY A 101 59.77 -30.38 -25.27
C GLY A 101 59.63 -29.20 -24.31
N GLY A 102 60.65 -28.94 -23.48
CA GLY A 102 60.93 -27.58 -22.95
C GLY A 102 61.98 -26.86 -23.82
N PRO A 103 62.68 -25.81 -23.32
CA PRO A 103 62.67 -25.26 -21.96
C PRO A 103 62.72 -23.69 -21.86
N SER A 104 62.90 -23.20 -20.62
CA SER A 104 63.51 -21.90 -20.24
C SER A 104 62.71 -20.60 -20.50
N GLN A 105 62.26 -19.83 -19.48
CA GLN A 105 62.96 -19.09 -18.38
C GLN A 105 63.37 -17.64 -18.77
N PRO A 106 63.57 -16.72 -17.80
CA PRO A 106 63.04 -16.63 -16.42
C PRO A 106 62.52 -15.21 -16.07
N GLY A 107 62.06 -14.98 -14.83
CA GLY A 107 61.74 -13.62 -14.34
C GLY A 107 60.84 -13.55 -13.10
N ALA A 108 61.27 -14.14 -11.98
CA ALA A 108 60.56 -14.10 -10.70
C ALA A 108 61.39 -13.34 -9.63
N GLU A 109 60.97 -13.45 -8.36
CA GLU A 109 61.56 -12.86 -7.12
C GLU A 109 61.07 -11.43 -6.77
N THR A 110 60.79 -11.06 -5.51
CA THR A 110 60.57 -11.78 -4.22
C THR A 110 59.70 -10.85 -3.29
N GLN A 111 59.30 -11.11 -2.03
CA GLN A 111 59.76 -12.04 -0.97
C GLN A 111 58.65 -12.34 0.07
N ASP A 112 58.79 -13.48 0.77
CA ASP A 112 57.97 -14.01 1.89
C ASP A 112 58.72 -13.74 3.24
N PRO A 113 58.41 -14.30 4.46
CA PRO A 113 57.23 -15.00 5.02
C PRO A 113 56.80 -14.42 6.44
N SER A 114 55.93 -14.95 7.33
CA SER A 114 55.93 -16.30 7.94
C SER A 114 54.89 -16.53 9.09
N ASN A 115 54.63 -17.82 9.41
CA ASN A 115 54.20 -18.45 10.69
C ASN A 115 52.75 -18.37 11.27
N MET A 116 52.00 -19.50 11.17
CA MET A 116 51.77 -20.57 12.20
C MET A 116 51.47 -20.21 13.70
N PRO A 117 50.85 -21.10 14.54
CA PRO A 117 49.95 -22.26 14.29
C PRO A 117 48.82 -22.55 15.35
N GLY A 118 47.79 -23.37 14.98
CA GLY A 118 47.14 -24.40 15.84
C GLY A 118 46.23 -24.00 17.04
N THR A 119 45.47 -24.89 17.72
CA THR A 119 45.01 -26.30 17.49
C THR A 119 43.93 -26.73 18.53
N SER A 120 43.25 -27.88 18.33
CA SER A 120 42.45 -28.67 19.32
C SER A 120 41.01 -28.14 19.61
N LYS A 121 39.98 -28.93 20.01
CA LYS A 121 39.74 -30.38 20.29
C LYS A 121 38.18 -30.60 20.46
N ASP A 122 37.50 -31.75 20.68
CA ASP A 122 37.84 -33.19 20.90
C ASP A 122 36.63 -34.18 20.66
N VAL A 123 36.92 -35.49 20.62
CA VAL A 123 36.17 -36.66 21.20
C VAL A 123 34.72 -37.10 20.81
N THR A 124 34.67 -38.25 20.12
CA THR A 124 33.77 -39.46 20.18
C THR A 124 32.26 -39.43 20.50
N GLY A 125 31.51 -40.24 19.73
CA GLY A 125 30.94 -41.49 20.29
C GLY A 125 29.41 -41.72 20.16
N PRO A 126 28.91 -42.98 20.10
CA PRO A 126 27.67 -43.28 19.35
C PRO A 126 26.55 -43.99 20.12
N THR A 127 25.30 -43.95 19.63
CA THR A 127 24.29 -45.01 19.90
C THR A 127 23.12 -45.07 18.89
N LYS A 128 22.24 -46.08 19.03
CA LYS A 128 21.28 -46.59 18.04
C LYS A 128 19.86 -46.03 18.17
N ALA A 129 19.23 -45.79 17.01
CA ALA A 129 17.89 -46.19 16.54
C ALA A 129 16.70 -46.43 17.50
N THR A 130 15.52 -45.93 17.09
CA THR A 130 14.15 -46.54 17.13
C THR A 130 13.24 -45.58 16.32
N SER A 131 12.68 -45.90 15.15
CA SER A 131 11.63 -46.88 14.76
C SER A 131 10.20 -46.53 15.21
N SER A 132 9.33 -46.15 14.27
CA SER A 132 7.96 -46.67 14.15
C SER A 132 7.24 -46.14 12.89
N ASP A 133 6.55 -47.02 12.18
CA ASP A 133 5.65 -46.67 11.07
C ASP A 133 4.35 -46.04 11.57
N LYS A 134 3.85 -45.03 10.84
CA LYS A 134 2.41 -44.88 10.61
C LYS A 134 2.12 -44.57 9.14
N LYS A 135 1.42 -45.49 8.48
CA LYS A 135 0.72 -45.24 7.21
C LYS A 135 -0.42 -44.27 7.47
N GLU A 136 -0.67 -43.31 6.58
CA GLU A 136 -2.01 -42.76 6.45
C GLU A 136 -2.32 -42.19 5.06
N GLY A 137 -3.59 -42.33 4.65
CA GLY A 137 -4.28 -41.33 3.84
C GLY A 137 -3.71 -40.94 2.47
N GLY A 138 -3.41 -41.89 1.59
CA GLY A 138 -3.13 -41.61 0.18
C GLY A 138 -4.34 -41.03 -0.58
N LYS A 139 -4.66 -39.74 -0.39
CA LYS A 139 -5.51 -38.99 -1.32
C LYS A 139 -4.79 -38.94 -2.67
N LYS A 140 -5.38 -39.55 -3.70
CA LYS A 140 -5.08 -39.16 -5.08
C LYS A 140 -5.60 -37.75 -5.29
N LEU A 141 -4.71 -36.77 -5.15
CA LEU A 141 -4.91 -35.44 -5.73
C LEU A 141 -5.17 -35.59 -7.23
N SER A 142 -6.01 -34.71 -7.78
CA SER A 142 -6.23 -34.60 -9.20
C SER A 142 -4.93 -34.26 -9.92
N GLY A 143 -4.75 -34.75 -11.15
CA GLY A 143 -3.57 -34.39 -11.96
C GLY A 143 -3.44 -32.87 -12.14
N ASN A 144 -4.56 -32.14 -12.11
CA ASN A 144 -4.60 -30.68 -12.15
C ASN A 144 -4.08 -30.02 -10.86
N GLU A 145 -4.23 -30.65 -9.70
CA GLU A 145 -3.76 -30.11 -8.42
C GLU A 145 -2.24 -30.26 -8.32
N VAL A 146 -1.71 -31.45 -8.62
CA VAL A 146 -0.25 -31.68 -8.68
C VAL A 146 0.42 -30.78 -9.72
N MET A 147 -0.24 -30.52 -10.85
CA MET A 147 0.26 -29.60 -11.88
C MET A 147 0.17 -28.12 -11.45
N ARG A 148 -0.82 -27.75 -10.62
CA ARG A 148 -0.91 -26.40 -10.01
C ARG A 148 0.21 -26.20 -8.98
N ASP A 149 0.43 -27.15 -8.08
CA ASP A 149 1.51 -27.10 -7.08
C ASP A 149 2.89 -26.99 -7.75
N ALA A 150 3.14 -27.77 -8.82
CA ALA A 150 4.38 -27.70 -9.59
C ALA A 150 4.58 -26.35 -10.30
N LEU A 151 3.50 -25.74 -10.82
CA LEU A 151 3.55 -24.38 -11.38
C LEU A 151 3.84 -23.35 -10.30
N VAL A 152 3.20 -23.43 -9.13
CA VAL A 152 3.44 -22.52 -7.98
C VAL A 152 4.89 -22.61 -7.51
N SER A 153 5.47 -23.80 -7.39
CA SER A 153 6.90 -23.98 -7.07
C SER A 153 7.80 -23.26 -8.08
N ARG A 154 7.52 -23.42 -9.38
CA ARG A 154 8.29 -22.76 -10.46
C ARG A 154 8.10 -21.24 -10.48
N PHE A 155 6.96 -20.72 -10.03
CA PHE A 155 6.76 -19.28 -9.83
C PHE A 155 7.53 -18.74 -8.62
N VAL A 156 7.65 -19.50 -7.52
CA VAL A 156 8.48 -19.10 -6.37
C VAL A 156 9.96 -19.04 -6.75
N GLU A 157 10.45 -19.98 -7.57
CA GLU A 157 11.80 -19.96 -8.14
C GLU A 157 12.07 -18.71 -8.99
N ILE A 158 11.13 -18.31 -9.86
CA ILE A 158 11.28 -17.20 -10.82
C ILE A 158 10.96 -15.83 -10.19
N LYS A 159 10.24 -15.77 -9.06
CA LYS A 159 9.85 -14.53 -8.37
C LYS A 159 11.03 -13.56 -8.12
N PRO A 160 12.19 -13.95 -7.56
CA PRO A 160 13.31 -13.03 -7.37
C PRO A 160 13.88 -12.50 -8.69
N GLU A 161 14.04 -13.36 -9.71
CA GLU A 161 14.55 -12.98 -11.03
C GLU A 161 13.60 -12.01 -11.75
N TRP A 162 12.28 -12.22 -11.63
CA TRP A 162 11.27 -11.29 -12.17
C TRP A 162 11.16 -9.99 -11.35
N THR A 163 11.48 -10.03 -10.05
CA THR A 163 11.63 -8.80 -9.22
C THR A 163 12.81 -7.98 -9.73
N GLN A 164 13.96 -8.62 -9.92
CA GLN A 164 15.16 -7.97 -10.46
C GLN A 164 14.90 -7.40 -11.86
N TYR A 165 14.30 -8.19 -12.76
CA TYR A 165 13.93 -7.72 -14.11
C TYR A 165 12.99 -6.50 -14.11
N ARG A 166 12.06 -6.42 -13.14
CA ARG A 166 11.20 -5.25 -12.94
C ARG A 166 12.00 -4.04 -12.44
N ASN A 167 13.00 -4.25 -11.58
CA ASN A 167 13.91 -3.19 -11.14
C ASN A 167 14.81 -2.71 -12.30
N ASP A 168 15.40 -3.64 -13.07
CA ASP A 168 16.26 -3.33 -14.22
C ASP A 168 15.54 -2.42 -15.25
N ILE A 169 14.25 -2.66 -15.52
CA ILE A 169 13.43 -1.79 -16.36
C ILE A 169 13.17 -0.44 -15.70
N GLN A 170 12.87 -0.41 -14.40
CA GLN A 170 12.59 0.83 -13.68
C GLN A 170 13.83 1.74 -13.59
N ASP A 171 14.99 1.17 -13.34
CA ASP A 171 16.26 1.88 -13.29
C ASP A 171 16.68 2.36 -14.68
N GLN A 172 16.40 1.58 -15.73
CA GLN A 172 16.57 2.02 -17.12
C GLN A 172 15.67 3.21 -17.48
N LEU A 173 14.41 3.22 -17.01
CA LEU A 173 13.50 4.35 -17.20
C LEU A 173 13.96 5.60 -16.40
N ARG A 174 14.58 5.42 -15.22
CA ARG A 174 15.23 6.51 -14.47
C ARG A 174 16.47 7.05 -15.16
N GLU A 175 17.32 6.19 -15.72
CA GLU A 175 18.48 6.59 -16.55
C GLU A 175 18.02 7.39 -17.79
N MET A 176 16.86 7.08 -18.37
CA MET A 176 16.24 7.90 -19.42
C MET A 176 15.71 9.25 -18.93
N ILE A 177 15.13 9.34 -17.71
CA ILE A 177 14.73 10.63 -17.11
C ILE A 177 15.96 11.51 -16.89
N GLN A 178 17.05 10.97 -16.33
CA GLN A 178 18.27 11.74 -16.08
C GLN A 178 18.83 12.36 -17.36
N PHE A 179 18.88 11.61 -18.48
CA PHE A 179 19.30 12.19 -19.77
C PHE A 179 18.31 13.23 -20.35
N LEU A 180 17.05 13.26 -19.91
CA LEU A 180 16.08 14.31 -20.27
C LEU A 180 16.27 15.56 -19.39
N ASP A 181 16.52 15.38 -18.10
CA ASP A 181 16.90 16.46 -17.18
C ASP A 181 18.22 17.13 -17.63
N ASP A 182 19.23 16.33 -18.00
CA ASP A 182 20.50 16.82 -18.58
C ASP A 182 20.28 17.59 -19.89
N LEU A 183 19.36 17.13 -20.76
CA LEU A 183 19.02 17.81 -22.01
C LEU A 183 18.25 19.12 -21.81
N GLU A 184 17.31 19.16 -20.86
CA GLU A 184 16.59 20.38 -20.49
C GLU A 184 17.54 21.41 -19.85
N MET A 185 18.41 20.99 -18.92
CA MET A 185 19.45 21.83 -18.34
C MET A 185 20.43 22.37 -19.39
N GLN A 186 20.90 21.52 -20.32
CA GLN A 186 21.78 21.94 -21.42
C GLN A 186 21.08 22.93 -22.37
N ARG A 187 19.77 22.82 -22.57
CA ARG A 187 18.96 23.75 -23.37
C ARG A 187 18.73 25.08 -22.68
N GLU A 188 18.36 25.06 -21.40
CA GLU A 188 18.27 26.27 -20.61
C GLU A 188 19.60 27.03 -20.59
N GLN A 189 20.73 26.32 -20.43
CA GLN A 189 22.04 26.95 -20.48
C GLN A 189 22.38 27.46 -21.89
N MET A 190 22.01 26.74 -22.94
CA MET A 190 22.17 27.20 -24.32
C MET A 190 21.36 28.47 -24.60
N ILE A 191 20.10 28.53 -24.17
CA ILE A 191 19.24 29.73 -24.30
C ILE A 191 19.83 30.90 -23.51
N LYS A 192 20.28 30.69 -22.27
CA LYS A 192 20.95 31.71 -21.44
C LYS A 192 22.24 32.21 -22.10
N ASP A 193 23.04 31.32 -22.70
CA ASP A 193 24.27 31.65 -23.42
C ASP A 193 23.98 32.38 -24.76
N GLU A 194 22.90 32.05 -25.45
CA GLU A 194 22.45 32.75 -26.65
C GLU A 194 21.89 34.14 -26.33
N ASP A 195 21.10 34.30 -25.27
CA ASP A 195 20.64 35.59 -24.76
C ASP A 195 21.82 36.45 -24.28
N GLU A 196 22.83 35.85 -23.64
CA GLU A 196 24.09 36.52 -23.25
C GLU A 196 24.91 36.95 -24.47
N ARG A 197 25.06 36.10 -25.50
CA ARG A 197 25.66 36.47 -26.79
C ARG A 197 24.88 37.60 -27.48
N ASP A 198 23.57 37.53 -27.47
CA ASP A 198 22.70 38.54 -28.06
C ASP A 198 22.74 39.86 -27.27
N LEU A 199 22.94 39.81 -25.95
CA LEU A 199 23.21 40.99 -25.11
C LEU A 199 24.58 41.60 -25.43
N LEU A 200 25.65 40.79 -25.48
CA LEU A 200 26.99 41.23 -25.91
C LEU A 200 26.95 41.87 -27.32
N THR A 201 26.18 41.30 -28.24
CA THR A 201 25.97 41.84 -29.59
C THR A 201 25.25 43.21 -29.55
N LYS A 202 24.24 43.38 -28.67
CA LYS A 202 23.53 44.65 -28.47
C LYS A 202 24.44 45.70 -27.79
N GLN A 203 25.25 45.29 -26.81
CA GLN A 203 26.27 46.14 -26.18
C GLN A 203 27.28 46.63 -27.22
N MET A 204 27.84 45.73 -28.03
CA MET A 204 28.81 46.07 -29.08
C MET A 204 28.21 47.02 -30.13
N ALA A 205 26.94 46.83 -30.51
CA ALA A 205 26.23 47.76 -31.37
C ALA A 205 26.12 49.17 -30.75
N THR A 206 25.81 49.29 -29.44
CA THR A 206 25.79 50.59 -28.76
C THR A 206 27.18 51.22 -28.57
N VAL A 207 28.24 50.41 -28.44
CA VAL A 207 29.62 50.90 -28.39
C VAL A 207 30.02 51.49 -29.75
N HIS A 208 29.77 50.79 -30.86
CA HIS A 208 29.99 51.31 -32.21
C HIS A 208 29.10 52.53 -32.55
N GLU A 209 27.88 52.62 -32.02
CA GLU A 209 27.06 53.82 -32.13
C GLU A 209 27.77 55.02 -31.48
N VAL A 210 28.29 54.86 -30.26
CA VAL A 210 29.03 55.91 -29.53
C VAL A 210 30.33 56.29 -30.25
N GLU A 211 31.10 55.31 -30.76
CA GLU A 211 32.29 55.57 -31.58
C GLU A 211 31.98 56.42 -32.82
N SER A 212 30.84 56.16 -33.48
CA SER A 212 30.43 56.87 -34.70
C SER A 212 30.11 58.36 -34.47
N LEU A 213 29.76 58.75 -33.23
CA LEU A 213 29.37 60.12 -32.88
C LEU A 213 30.57 61.07 -32.74
N GLY A 214 31.77 60.55 -32.43
CA GLY A 214 33.01 61.32 -32.33
C GLY A 214 32.86 62.60 -31.49
N ALA A 215 32.93 63.78 -32.13
CA ALA A 215 32.83 65.07 -31.44
C ALA A 215 31.46 65.35 -30.76
N ALA A 216 30.41 64.59 -31.09
CA ALA A 216 29.09 64.68 -30.45
C ALA A 216 28.93 63.77 -29.22
N MET A 217 29.90 62.90 -28.92
CA MET A 217 29.87 61.90 -27.83
C MET A 217 29.52 62.51 -26.45
N SER A 218 29.96 63.75 -26.19
CA SER A 218 29.68 64.46 -24.93
C SER A 218 28.20 64.69 -24.64
N SER A 219 27.34 64.62 -25.67
CA SER A 219 25.88 64.74 -25.57
C SER A 219 25.12 63.41 -25.53
N HIS A 220 25.82 62.27 -25.60
CA HIS A 220 25.20 60.95 -25.55
C HIS A 220 24.87 60.53 -24.10
N PRO A 221 23.73 59.83 -23.83
CA PRO A 221 23.33 59.41 -22.48
C PRO A 221 24.40 58.62 -21.72
N ILE A 222 25.25 57.86 -22.42
CA ILE A 222 26.35 57.07 -21.85
C ILE A 222 27.33 57.94 -21.02
N ASN A 223 27.49 59.22 -21.35
CA ASN A 223 28.36 60.14 -20.60
C ASN A 223 27.82 60.49 -19.20
N THR A 224 26.57 60.10 -18.88
CA THR A 224 25.98 60.19 -17.53
C THR A 224 25.87 58.83 -16.85
N LEU A 225 26.33 57.75 -17.48
CA LEU A 225 26.00 56.38 -17.10
C LEU A 225 26.58 55.99 -15.74
N SER A 226 27.88 56.23 -15.47
CA SER A 226 28.48 55.95 -14.14
C SER A 226 27.71 56.66 -13.01
N GLN A 227 27.26 57.90 -13.24
CA GLN A 227 26.42 58.63 -12.27
C GLN A 227 25.04 57.99 -12.08
N ARG A 228 24.32 57.66 -13.17
CA ARG A 228 23.02 56.96 -13.10
C ARG A 228 23.17 55.60 -12.39
N TYR A 229 24.17 54.82 -12.77
CA TYR A 229 24.45 53.50 -12.23
C TYR A 229 24.80 53.54 -10.73
N SER A 230 25.56 54.54 -10.28
CA SER A 230 25.85 54.72 -8.84
C SER A 230 24.58 54.91 -7.99
N VAL A 231 23.54 55.55 -8.54
CA VAL A 231 22.23 55.72 -7.86
C VAL A 231 21.43 54.43 -7.89
N TYR A 232 21.34 53.78 -9.06
CA TYR A 232 20.67 52.48 -9.21
C TYR A 232 21.26 51.39 -8.32
N ARG A 233 22.58 51.20 -8.37
CA ARG A 233 23.31 50.24 -7.55
C ARG A 233 23.07 50.50 -6.07
N LYS A 234 23.12 51.76 -5.62
CA LYS A 234 22.82 52.11 -4.24
C LYS A 234 21.37 51.77 -3.85
N CYS A 235 20.39 52.00 -4.74
CA CYS A 235 19.00 51.62 -4.48
C CYS A 235 18.76 50.10 -4.51
N LEU A 236 19.56 49.34 -5.27
CA LEU A 236 19.57 47.87 -5.24
C LEU A 236 20.17 47.36 -3.91
N GLU A 237 21.36 47.84 -3.54
CA GLU A 237 22.01 47.52 -2.26
C GLU A 237 21.08 47.88 -1.07
N GLU A 238 20.42 49.05 -1.08
CA GLU A 238 19.44 49.42 -0.05
C GLU A 238 18.16 48.55 -0.03
N LEU A 239 17.80 47.89 -1.15
CA LEU A 239 16.67 46.95 -1.23
C LEU A 239 17.08 45.55 -0.75
N GLU A 240 18.27 45.08 -1.12
CA GLU A 240 18.82 43.78 -0.69
C GLU A 240 19.04 43.75 0.83
N ASN A 241 19.64 44.81 1.40
CA ASN A 241 19.78 44.97 2.85
C ASN A 241 18.42 44.95 3.58
N ALA A 242 17.35 45.50 2.97
CA ALA A 242 16.01 45.47 3.55
C ALA A 242 15.35 44.07 3.48
N LYS A 243 15.63 43.29 2.42
CA LYS A 243 15.22 41.88 2.35
C LYS A 243 15.98 41.02 3.38
N GLU A 244 17.30 41.19 3.50
CA GLU A 244 18.11 40.46 4.47
C GLU A 244 17.70 40.77 5.91
N LEU A 245 17.47 42.05 6.25
CA LEU A 245 16.96 42.45 7.57
C LEU A 245 15.59 41.83 7.91
N LEU A 246 14.69 41.72 6.94
CA LEU A 246 13.39 41.06 7.13
C LEU A 246 13.55 39.56 7.38
N ILE A 247 14.43 38.88 6.64
CA ILE A 247 14.75 37.45 6.85
C ILE A 247 15.34 37.25 8.25
N ASP A 248 16.34 38.05 8.62
CA ASP A 248 17.07 37.88 9.88
C ASP A 248 16.23 38.17 11.12
N THR A 249 15.35 39.17 11.05
CA THR A 249 14.43 39.51 12.17
C THR A 249 13.47 38.35 12.50
N TYR A 250 13.08 37.54 11.52
CA TYR A 250 12.13 36.42 11.71
C TYR A 250 12.77 35.03 11.57
N ARG A 251 14.08 34.93 11.36
CA ARG A 251 14.83 33.66 11.20
C ARG A 251 14.62 32.73 12.40
N GLU A 252 14.76 33.25 13.62
CA GLU A 252 14.56 32.48 14.86
C GLU A 252 13.11 31.95 14.97
N SER A 253 12.11 32.76 14.58
CA SER A 253 10.70 32.32 14.55
C SER A 253 10.42 31.23 13.50
N ILE A 254 11.14 31.25 12.37
CA ILE A 254 11.02 30.21 11.32
C ILE A 254 11.69 28.91 11.77
N ASP A 255 12.84 28.98 12.46
CA ASP A 255 13.53 27.81 12.98
C ASP A 255 12.81 27.19 14.19
N ASP A 256 12.22 28.01 15.08
CA ASP A 256 11.32 27.56 16.14
C ASP A 256 10.06 26.90 15.55
N LYS A 257 9.42 27.51 14.55
CA LYS A 257 8.29 26.90 13.82
C LYS A 257 8.68 25.55 13.21
N ARG A 258 9.85 25.43 12.59
CA ARG A 258 10.32 24.17 12.00
C ARG A 258 10.51 23.09 13.08
N THR A 259 11.04 23.47 14.24
CA THR A 259 11.24 22.57 15.39
C THR A 259 9.92 22.17 16.06
N TYR A 260 8.95 23.08 16.11
CA TYR A 260 7.57 22.79 16.55
C TYR A 260 6.86 21.82 15.59
N LEU A 261 7.01 22.00 14.28
CA LEU A 261 6.42 21.11 13.27
C LEU A 261 7.00 19.70 13.29
N THR A 262 8.31 19.52 13.49
CA THR A 262 8.89 18.17 13.70
C THR A 262 8.45 17.54 15.03
N THR A 263 7.99 18.35 15.98
CA THR A 263 7.43 17.92 17.27
C THR A 263 5.92 17.57 17.18
N ILE A 264 5.26 17.73 16.02
CA ILE A 264 3.83 17.41 15.78
C ILE A 264 3.63 16.59 14.49
N ALA A 265 4.71 16.06 13.90
CA ALA A 265 4.63 15.20 12.72
C ALA A 265 3.73 13.97 12.94
N ASP A 266 3.19 13.38 11.87
CA ASP A 266 2.13 12.36 11.99
C ASP A 266 2.57 11.08 12.76
N ASP A 267 3.86 10.72 12.73
CA ASP A 267 4.46 9.63 13.53
C ASP A 267 4.77 10.01 15.00
N TYR A 268 4.55 11.25 15.43
CA TYR A 268 5.08 11.76 16.70
C TYR A 268 4.53 11.01 17.93
N GLU A 269 3.27 10.55 17.92
CA GLU A 269 2.74 9.74 19.02
C GLU A 269 3.42 8.37 19.11
N ALA A 270 3.76 7.75 17.97
CA ALA A 270 4.52 6.51 17.94
C ALA A 270 5.94 6.74 18.49
N ASN A 271 6.64 7.77 18.01
CA ASN A 271 7.98 8.14 18.48
C ASN A 271 8.03 8.41 20.00
N LEU A 272 7.05 9.12 20.57
CA LEU A 272 6.95 9.33 22.02
C LEU A 272 6.69 8.04 22.80
N ASN A 273 5.83 7.15 22.28
CA ASN A 273 5.58 5.86 22.89
C ASN A 273 6.81 4.93 22.82
N ASP A 274 7.57 4.96 21.73
CA ASP A 274 8.81 4.20 21.58
C ASP A 274 9.92 4.72 22.50
N MET A 275 10.08 6.05 22.65
CA MET A 275 10.96 6.63 23.69
C MET A 275 10.57 6.15 25.09
N LYS A 276 9.26 6.07 25.38
CA LYS A 276 8.71 5.61 26.66
C LYS A 276 8.90 4.10 26.87
N ILE A 277 8.82 3.28 25.81
CA ILE A 277 9.12 1.85 25.83
C ILE A 277 10.61 1.62 26.06
N THR A 278 11.48 2.26 25.28
CA THR A 278 12.95 2.17 25.40
C THR A 278 13.42 2.61 26.79
N LEU A 279 12.91 3.72 27.33
CA LEU A 279 13.21 4.15 28.71
C LEU A 279 12.80 3.10 29.76
N ASN A 280 11.66 2.43 29.57
CA ASN A 280 11.23 1.36 30.48
C ASN A 280 12.09 0.10 30.35
N ASN A 281 12.53 -0.25 29.13
CA ASN A 281 13.45 -1.37 28.88
C ASN A 281 14.81 -1.09 29.53
N LEU A 282 15.38 0.10 29.34
CA LEU A 282 16.65 0.53 29.96
C LEU A 282 16.61 0.45 31.49
N LEU A 283 15.46 0.73 32.11
CA LEU A 283 15.25 0.61 33.55
C LEU A 283 15.05 -0.85 34.03
N GLN A 284 14.65 -1.78 33.16
CA GLN A 284 14.44 -3.20 33.50
C GLN A 284 15.69 -4.08 33.27
N ILE A 285 16.64 -3.64 32.44
CA ILE A 285 17.88 -4.39 32.19
C ILE A 285 18.81 -4.24 33.41
N GLU A 286 18.80 -5.24 34.29
CA GLU A 286 19.84 -5.47 35.29
C GLU A 286 21.17 -5.78 34.58
N MET A 287 22.18 -4.92 34.75
CA MET A 287 23.56 -5.20 34.35
C MET A 287 24.49 -5.08 35.57
N PRO A 288 25.51 -5.94 35.70
CA PRO A 288 26.51 -5.80 36.75
C PRO A 288 27.30 -4.50 36.58
N SER A 289 27.80 -3.98 37.70
CA SER A 289 28.80 -2.91 37.70
C SER A 289 30.08 -3.44 37.06
N GLU A 290 30.64 -2.70 36.10
CA GLU A 290 31.89 -3.04 35.40
C GLU A 290 33.04 -3.29 36.39
N PHE A 291 32.99 -2.64 37.56
CA PHE A 291 34.00 -2.78 38.61
C PHE A 291 33.91 -4.11 39.37
N GLU A 292 32.78 -4.83 39.33
CA GLU A 292 32.66 -6.15 39.98
C GLU A 292 33.61 -7.19 39.39
N PHE A 293 33.83 -7.17 38.08
CA PHE A 293 34.77 -8.06 37.40
C PHE A 293 36.21 -7.91 37.95
N VAL A 294 36.62 -6.68 38.28
CA VAL A 294 38.00 -6.35 38.69
C VAL A 294 38.18 -6.30 40.21
N LYS A 295 37.10 -6.49 40.98
CA LYS A 295 37.00 -6.44 42.45
C LYS A 295 38.09 -7.26 43.15
N ASP A 296 38.22 -8.53 42.80
CA ASP A 296 39.18 -9.43 43.45
C ASP A 296 40.62 -9.16 43.00
N LEU A 297 40.84 -8.69 41.77
CA LEU A 297 42.15 -8.26 41.29
C LEU A 297 42.65 -7.03 42.07
N LEU A 298 41.78 -6.03 42.25
CA LEU A 298 42.11 -4.78 42.97
C LEU A 298 42.26 -4.98 44.48
N LYS A 299 41.48 -5.88 45.09
CA LYS A 299 41.68 -6.33 46.47
C LYS A 299 43.04 -7.00 46.64
N ASN A 300 43.35 -8.00 45.81
CA ASN A 300 44.62 -8.74 45.87
C ASN A 300 45.85 -7.85 45.54
N SER A 301 45.68 -6.76 44.77
CA SER A 301 46.75 -5.78 44.50
C SER A 301 46.83 -4.63 45.52
N ALA A 302 46.17 -4.75 46.68
CA ALA A 302 46.10 -3.73 47.73
C ALA A 302 45.60 -2.34 47.27
N GLN A 303 44.68 -2.31 46.29
CA GLN A 303 44.09 -1.11 45.70
C GLN A 303 42.56 -1.07 45.90
N GLU A 304 42.06 -1.71 46.96
CA GLU A 304 40.64 -1.79 47.31
C GLU A 304 39.95 -0.42 47.42
N ALA A 305 40.65 0.62 47.87
CA ALA A 305 40.12 1.99 47.92
C ALA A 305 39.71 2.53 46.53
N MET A 306 40.43 2.17 45.47
CA MET A 306 40.08 2.56 44.09
C MET A 306 38.83 1.83 43.60
N TYR A 307 38.69 0.54 43.93
CA TYR A 307 37.46 -0.21 43.65
C TYR A 307 36.26 0.41 44.37
N LEU A 308 36.38 0.72 45.66
CA LEU A 308 35.30 1.30 46.46
C LEU A 308 34.86 2.67 45.95
N GLN A 309 35.79 3.53 45.51
CA GLN A 309 35.48 4.83 44.93
C GLN A 309 34.78 4.71 43.57
N ALA A 310 35.28 3.84 42.68
CA ALA A 310 34.67 3.63 41.37
C ALA A 310 33.26 3.00 41.46
N ASP A 311 33.09 1.99 42.33
CA ASP A 311 31.82 1.32 42.57
C ASP A 311 30.80 2.23 43.31
N GLN A 312 31.27 3.19 44.12
CA GLN A 312 30.41 4.24 44.68
C GLN A 312 29.96 5.23 43.60
N ALA A 313 30.88 5.78 42.79
CA ALA A 313 30.54 6.70 41.70
C ALA A 313 29.57 6.06 40.68
N ARG A 314 29.75 4.75 40.41
CA ARG A 314 28.81 3.95 39.60
C ARG A 314 27.40 3.92 40.19
N LYS A 315 27.27 3.62 41.47
CA LYS A 315 25.97 3.59 42.17
C LYS A 315 25.31 4.96 42.26
N GLU A 316 26.10 6.02 42.34
CA GLU A 316 25.61 7.40 42.30
C GLU A 316 25.11 7.80 40.90
N LEU A 317 25.81 7.35 39.84
CA LEU A 317 25.37 7.49 38.44
C LEU A 317 24.04 6.74 38.21
N ASP A 318 23.98 5.46 38.56
CA ASP A 318 22.79 4.62 38.36
C ASP A 318 21.57 5.16 39.15
N ALA A 319 21.77 5.61 40.39
CA ALA A 319 20.72 6.28 41.17
C ALA A 319 20.27 7.61 40.55
N SER A 320 21.20 8.41 40.00
CA SER A 320 20.89 9.68 39.33
C SER A 320 20.11 9.46 38.03
N LEU A 321 20.44 8.43 37.26
CA LEU A 321 19.69 8.05 36.05
C LEU A 321 18.25 7.64 36.39
N VAL A 322 18.01 6.94 37.50
CA VAL A 322 16.65 6.63 37.98
C VAL A 322 15.88 7.91 38.36
N GLN A 323 16.51 8.87 39.03
CA GLN A 323 15.87 10.16 39.34
C GLN A 323 15.57 10.98 38.07
N GLN A 324 16.50 11.08 37.14
CA GLN A 324 16.27 11.77 35.86
C GLN A 324 15.14 11.09 35.06
N SER A 325 15.07 9.75 35.08
CA SER A 325 14.01 8.98 34.41
C SER A 325 12.59 9.32 34.88
N PHE A 326 12.41 9.76 36.13
CA PHE A 326 11.12 10.26 36.61
C PHE A 326 10.72 11.54 35.86
N PHE A 327 11.64 12.51 35.73
CA PHE A 327 11.40 13.75 34.99
C PHE A 327 11.23 13.52 33.49
N ILE A 328 11.95 12.55 32.89
CA ILE A 328 11.72 12.14 31.49
C ILE A 328 10.29 11.63 31.32
N LYS A 329 9.79 10.77 32.22
CA LYS A 329 8.42 10.25 32.18
C LYS A 329 7.37 11.36 32.34
N VAL A 330 7.56 12.30 33.27
CA VAL A 330 6.68 13.47 33.43
C VAL A 330 6.67 14.35 32.17
N GLY A 331 7.83 14.55 31.53
CA GLY A 331 7.93 15.25 30.24
C GLY A 331 7.19 14.53 29.11
N LEU A 332 7.46 13.24 28.91
CA LEU A 332 6.79 12.39 27.91
C LEU A 332 5.27 12.35 28.12
N ASP A 333 4.80 12.19 29.36
CA ASP A 333 3.37 12.15 29.67
C ASP A 333 2.67 13.51 29.44
N ALA A 334 3.38 14.63 29.61
CA ALA A 334 2.87 15.94 29.26
C ALA A 334 2.90 16.19 27.74
N LEU A 335 3.92 15.71 27.02
CA LEU A 335 4.04 15.82 25.56
C LEU A 335 2.96 14.98 24.86
N LEU A 336 2.71 13.76 25.34
CA LEU A 336 1.59 12.92 24.89
C LEU A 336 0.24 13.61 25.13
N GLN A 337 0.01 14.19 26.32
CA GLN A 337 -1.23 14.93 26.60
C GLN A 337 -1.41 16.16 25.70
N TYR A 338 -0.33 16.89 25.40
CA TYR A 338 -0.37 18.02 24.48
C TYR A 338 -0.66 17.57 23.04
N ASN A 339 0.07 16.57 22.55
CA ASN A 339 -0.12 15.99 21.22
C ASN A 339 -1.55 15.47 21.03
N ASN A 340 -2.13 14.80 22.03
CA ASN A 340 -3.49 14.27 21.96
C ASN A 340 -4.58 15.36 21.82
N VAL A 341 -4.31 16.60 22.24
CA VAL A 341 -5.20 17.74 21.98
C VAL A 341 -4.89 18.38 20.62
N VAL A 342 -3.61 18.53 20.27
CA VAL A 342 -3.19 19.12 18.98
C VAL A 342 -3.58 18.24 17.79
N SER A 343 -3.59 16.91 17.93
CA SER A 343 -4.02 15.98 16.89
C SER A 343 -5.53 16.00 16.59
N TYR A 344 -6.30 16.79 17.36
CA TYR A 344 -7.71 17.15 17.10
C TYR A 344 -7.90 18.66 16.84
N LEU A 345 -6.82 19.45 16.81
CA LEU A 345 -6.87 20.89 16.53
C LEU A 345 -6.90 21.12 15.00
N PRO A 346 -7.82 21.94 14.45
CA PRO A 346 -7.87 22.16 13.01
C PRO A 346 -6.64 22.88 12.48
N GLN A 347 -6.05 22.36 11.40
CA GLN A 347 -4.87 22.95 10.75
C GLN A 347 -5.08 24.44 10.41
N ARG A 348 -6.30 24.83 10.01
CA ARG A 348 -6.66 26.23 9.74
C ARG A 348 -6.50 27.19 10.93
N GLU A 349 -6.64 26.72 12.17
CA GLU A 349 -6.43 27.55 13.37
C GLU A 349 -4.97 27.51 13.87
N VAL A 350 -4.14 26.59 13.32
CA VAL A 350 -2.68 26.59 13.44
C VAL A 350 -2.05 27.53 12.40
N GLU A 351 -2.52 27.47 11.15
CA GLU A 351 -2.11 28.36 10.05
C GLU A 351 -2.43 29.84 10.31
N LYS A 352 -3.42 30.12 11.18
CA LYS A 352 -3.75 31.45 11.68
C LYS A 352 -2.80 31.99 12.75
N GLN A 353 -1.82 31.20 13.25
CA GLN A 353 -0.83 31.72 14.19
C GLN A 353 0.20 32.61 13.48
N ARG A 354 0.62 33.70 14.13
CA ARG A 354 1.49 34.72 13.54
C ARG A 354 2.77 34.18 12.91
N TRP A 355 3.43 33.16 13.47
CA TRP A 355 4.60 32.53 12.83
C TRP A 355 4.33 31.94 11.43
N PHE A 356 3.15 31.35 11.22
CA PHE A 356 2.78 30.80 9.90
C PHE A 356 2.46 31.93 8.92
N GLN A 357 1.91 33.04 9.43
CA GLN A 357 1.59 34.23 8.65
C GLN A 357 2.86 35.02 8.28
N TYR A 358 3.74 35.36 9.24
CA TYR A 358 4.99 36.09 9.00
C TYR A 358 5.92 35.38 8.00
N GLU A 359 6.02 34.05 8.01
CA GLU A 359 6.82 33.33 7.01
C GLU A 359 6.21 33.47 5.62
N ARG A 360 4.90 33.21 5.45
CA ARG A 360 4.20 33.35 4.17
C ARG A 360 4.23 34.80 3.66
N TRP A 361 4.03 35.78 4.54
CA TRP A 361 4.03 37.19 4.21
C TRP A 361 5.43 37.71 3.85
N SER A 362 6.47 37.28 4.56
CA SER A 362 7.85 37.65 4.20
C SER A 362 8.29 36.98 2.91
N GLN A 363 8.00 35.68 2.69
CA GLN A 363 8.23 34.99 1.41
C GLN A 363 7.54 35.71 0.25
N ASN A 364 6.23 35.99 0.35
CA ASN A 364 5.49 36.74 -0.66
C ASN A 364 6.13 38.10 -0.98
N ALA A 365 6.47 38.90 0.05
CA ALA A 365 7.04 40.24 -0.14
C ALA A 365 8.51 40.23 -0.64
N ILE A 366 9.23 39.12 -0.45
CA ILE A 366 10.58 38.89 -0.96
C ILE A 366 10.55 38.44 -2.42
N GLU A 367 9.62 37.55 -2.79
CA GLU A 367 9.44 37.03 -4.15
C GLU A 367 8.81 38.07 -5.08
N ASP A 368 7.67 38.65 -4.68
CA ASP A 368 7.02 39.78 -5.35
C ASP A 368 6.88 40.98 -4.40
N PRO A 369 7.81 41.95 -4.49
CA PRO A 369 7.72 43.19 -3.72
C PRO A 369 6.51 44.10 -4.06
N GLU A 370 5.73 43.83 -5.11
CA GLU A 370 4.43 44.52 -5.35
C GLU A 370 3.32 43.95 -4.46
N SER A 371 3.42 42.67 -4.04
CA SER A 371 2.51 42.04 -3.08
C SER A 371 2.55 42.64 -1.66
N SER A 372 3.49 43.56 -1.39
CA SER A 372 3.62 44.26 -0.09
C SER A 372 2.33 44.95 0.36
N ASP A 373 1.53 45.48 -0.57
CA ASP A 373 0.24 46.12 -0.24
C ASP A 373 -0.86 45.09 0.09
N ASP A 374 -0.81 43.90 -0.51
CA ASP A 374 -1.71 42.78 -0.16
C ASP A 374 -1.31 42.09 1.15
N VAL A 375 -0.01 42.02 1.47
CA VAL A 375 0.50 41.54 2.77
C VAL A 375 0.02 42.43 3.92
N LEU A 376 0.11 43.76 3.76
CA LEU A 376 -0.43 44.70 4.76
C LEU A 376 -1.95 44.57 4.91
N ARG A 377 -2.67 44.30 3.82
CA ARG A 377 -4.12 44.06 3.85
C ARG A 377 -4.49 42.74 4.54
N GLU A 378 -3.77 41.64 4.29
CA GLU A 378 -4.00 40.37 5.01
C GLU A 378 -3.69 40.50 6.52
N LEU A 379 -2.72 41.34 6.91
CA LEU A 379 -2.42 41.64 8.31
C LEU A 379 -3.57 42.42 8.99
N ASP A 380 -4.08 43.47 8.35
CA ASP A 380 -5.24 44.24 8.84
C ASP A 380 -6.51 43.37 8.92
N GLU A 381 -6.79 42.54 7.91
CA GLU A 381 -7.92 41.60 7.91
C GLU A 381 -7.81 40.59 9.07
N ALA A 382 -6.61 40.08 9.37
CA ALA A 382 -6.37 39.21 10.52
C ALA A 382 -6.56 39.93 11.87
N LEU A 383 -6.18 41.21 11.98
CA LEU A 383 -6.41 42.04 13.16
C LEU A 383 -7.90 42.34 13.39
N GLU A 384 -8.70 42.47 12.34
CA GLU A 384 -10.17 42.58 12.46
C GLU A 384 -10.84 41.24 12.80
N GLU A 385 -10.36 40.11 12.28
CA GLU A 385 -10.85 38.77 12.67
C GLU A 385 -10.69 38.53 14.18
N GLU A 386 -9.55 38.86 14.78
CA GLU A 386 -9.35 38.68 16.23
C GLU A 386 -10.27 39.58 17.07
N ARG A 387 -10.61 40.79 16.58
CA ARG A 387 -11.50 41.74 17.26
C ARG A 387 -12.98 41.36 17.17
N THR A 388 -13.38 40.53 16.22
CA THR A 388 -14.79 40.23 15.90
C THR A 388 -15.25 38.82 16.29
N ARG A 389 -14.34 37.97 16.79
CA ARG A 389 -14.61 36.52 16.96
C ARG A 389 -15.44 36.16 18.21
N ALA A 390 -16.76 36.21 18.04
CA ALA A 390 -17.79 35.43 18.73
C ALA A 390 -18.12 35.73 20.22
N ASN A 391 -19.30 35.24 20.64
CA ASN A 391 -19.91 35.50 21.94
C ASN A 391 -19.49 34.45 22.98
N ALA A 392 -18.70 34.86 23.98
CA ALA A 392 -18.21 34.03 25.08
C ALA A 392 -19.30 33.22 25.81
N ALA A 393 -20.54 33.72 25.89
CA ALA A 393 -21.64 33.00 26.53
C ALA A 393 -22.06 31.74 25.76
N ASN A 394 -21.98 31.75 24.41
CA ASN A 394 -22.27 30.58 23.59
C ASN A 394 -21.16 29.52 23.71
N ILE A 395 -19.90 29.96 23.70
CA ILE A 395 -18.71 29.12 23.88
C ILE A 395 -18.81 28.35 25.22
N LEU A 396 -19.06 29.07 26.33
CA LEU A 396 -19.24 28.43 27.64
C LEU A 396 -20.44 27.47 27.67
N LYS A 397 -21.59 27.85 27.09
CA LYS A 397 -22.76 26.96 27.05
C LYS A 397 -22.47 25.67 26.28
N TYR A 398 -21.77 25.74 25.14
CA TYR A 398 -21.38 24.56 24.37
C TYR A 398 -20.41 23.66 25.17
N ALA A 399 -19.46 24.26 25.89
CA ALA A 399 -18.54 23.51 26.76
C ALA A 399 -19.24 22.74 27.89
N TYR A 400 -20.32 23.28 28.49
CA TYR A 400 -21.14 22.55 29.47
C TYR A 400 -21.82 21.31 28.88
N GLU A 401 -22.27 21.33 27.61
CA GLU A 401 -22.87 20.14 27.01
C GLU A 401 -21.82 19.04 26.71
N LEU A 402 -20.58 19.43 26.38
CA LEU A 402 -19.47 18.49 26.28
C LEU A 402 -19.05 17.92 27.64
N GLU A 403 -19.14 18.72 28.71
CA GLU A 403 -18.96 18.27 30.10
C GLU A 403 -20.05 17.27 30.51
N ASN A 404 -21.32 17.53 30.18
CA ASN A 404 -22.44 16.61 30.44
C ASN A 404 -22.19 15.22 29.82
N MET A 405 -21.76 15.15 28.56
CA MET A 405 -21.39 13.89 27.92
C MET A 405 -20.20 13.18 28.59
N TRP A 406 -19.19 13.94 29.01
CA TRP A 406 -18.05 13.38 29.73
C TRP A 406 -18.44 12.83 31.10
N ILE A 407 -19.33 13.52 31.82
CA ILE A 407 -19.90 13.06 33.10
C ILE A 407 -20.70 11.76 32.88
N ASP A 408 -21.61 11.72 31.91
CA ASP A 408 -22.42 10.53 31.60
C ASP A 408 -21.55 9.32 31.24
N ALA A 409 -20.53 9.52 30.41
CA ALA A 409 -19.58 8.46 30.05
C ALA A 409 -18.78 7.98 31.27
N THR A 410 -18.28 8.89 32.10
CA THR A 410 -17.47 8.58 33.30
C THR A 410 -18.31 7.91 34.40
N PHE A 411 -19.57 8.31 34.57
CA PHE A 411 -20.54 7.64 35.44
C PHE A 411 -20.83 6.22 34.95
N SER A 412 -21.05 6.04 33.64
CA SER A 412 -21.28 4.72 33.02
C SER A 412 -20.09 3.77 33.22
N ILE A 413 -18.86 4.25 33.02
CA ILE A 413 -17.62 3.51 33.31
C ILE A 413 -17.60 3.05 34.76
N ARG A 414 -17.89 3.95 35.71
CA ARG A 414 -17.86 3.67 37.14
C ARG A 414 -18.88 2.59 37.54
N GLN A 415 -20.14 2.77 37.13
CA GLN A 415 -21.23 1.81 37.41
C GLN A 415 -20.90 0.41 36.86
N GLN A 416 -20.29 0.36 35.66
CA GLN A 416 -19.87 -0.90 35.03
C GLN A 416 -18.66 -1.53 35.74
N TYR A 417 -17.69 -0.75 36.20
CA TYR A 417 -16.57 -1.26 37.02
C TYR A 417 -17.04 -1.78 38.38
N GLU A 418 -17.96 -1.09 39.05
CA GLU A 418 -18.53 -1.55 40.33
C GLU A 418 -19.31 -2.87 40.14
N THR A 419 -20.07 -2.99 39.03
CA THR A 419 -20.73 -4.24 38.63
C THR A 419 -19.74 -5.36 38.31
N LEU A 420 -18.67 -5.07 37.57
CA LEU A 420 -17.62 -6.03 37.20
C LEU A 420 -16.86 -6.54 38.44
N HIS A 421 -16.54 -5.65 39.38
CA HIS A 421 -15.80 -6.01 40.58
C HIS A 421 -16.58 -6.99 41.46
N GLY A 422 -17.88 -6.73 41.69
CA GLY A 422 -18.76 -7.62 42.44
C GLY A 422 -19.09 -8.95 41.73
N GLN A 423 -18.79 -9.09 40.44
CA GLN A 423 -18.88 -10.38 39.73
C GLN A 423 -17.57 -11.16 39.82
N LEU A 424 -16.42 -10.48 39.72
CA LEU A 424 -15.09 -11.11 39.78
C LEU A 424 -14.73 -11.67 41.17
N THR A 425 -15.30 -11.12 42.26
CA THR A 425 -15.11 -11.67 43.62
C THR A 425 -15.72 -13.06 43.79
N ASP A 426 -16.78 -13.36 43.04
CA ASP A 426 -17.62 -14.54 43.24
C ASP A 426 -17.36 -15.64 42.20
N SER A 427 -16.77 -15.31 41.04
CA SER A 427 -16.80 -16.18 39.84
C SER A 427 -15.56 -17.03 39.58
N SER A 428 -14.52 -16.98 40.42
CA SER A 428 -13.25 -17.69 40.19
C SER A 428 -13.44 -19.21 40.25
N GLY A 429 -13.32 -19.90 39.11
CA GLY A 429 -13.43 -21.36 38.97
C GLY A 429 -14.82 -21.91 38.62
N LEU A 430 -15.91 -21.18 38.94
CA LEU A 430 -17.29 -21.71 38.88
C LEU A 430 -17.71 -22.32 37.53
N LEU A 431 -17.22 -21.78 36.40
CA LEU A 431 -17.56 -22.31 35.08
C LEU A 431 -16.87 -23.65 34.80
N GLU A 432 -15.63 -23.82 35.23
CA GLU A 432 -14.88 -25.06 35.03
C GLU A 432 -15.44 -26.18 35.92
N ASP A 433 -15.75 -25.86 37.19
CA ASP A 433 -16.45 -26.76 38.11
C ASP A 433 -17.82 -27.19 37.56
N ALA A 434 -18.64 -26.24 37.08
CA ALA A 434 -19.97 -26.55 36.53
C ALA A 434 -19.90 -27.40 35.24
N ASN A 435 -18.92 -27.12 34.38
CA ASN A 435 -18.64 -27.87 33.14
C ASN A 435 -18.21 -29.31 33.46
N ASN A 436 -17.29 -29.48 34.42
CA ASN A 436 -16.80 -30.79 34.86
C ASN A 436 -17.91 -31.61 35.55
N CYS A 437 -18.70 -31.00 36.44
CA CYS A 437 -19.83 -31.68 37.09
C CYS A 437 -20.92 -32.11 36.09
N ALA A 438 -21.24 -31.26 35.09
CA ALA A 438 -22.23 -31.59 34.07
C ALA A 438 -21.78 -32.76 33.18
N LYS A 439 -20.50 -32.76 32.75
CA LYS A 439 -19.91 -33.87 31.97
C LYS A 439 -19.89 -35.18 32.75
N GLN A 440 -19.34 -35.17 33.96
CA GLN A 440 -19.27 -36.37 34.81
C GLN A 440 -20.66 -36.97 35.06
N TYR A 441 -21.70 -36.13 35.19
CA TYR A 441 -23.07 -36.60 35.32
C TYR A 441 -23.61 -37.28 34.05
N VAL A 442 -23.39 -36.70 32.86
CA VAL A 442 -23.80 -37.30 31.58
C VAL A 442 -23.03 -38.59 31.25
N GLU A 443 -21.76 -38.67 31.67
CA GLU A 443 -20.88 -39.82 31.46
C GLU A 443 -21.10 -40.94 32.49
N SER A 444 -21.83 -40.69 33.59
CA SER A 444 -21.99 -41.64 34.70
C SER A 444 -22.84 -42.87 34.36
N ASP A 445 -24.06 -42.66 33.85
CA ASP A 445 -24.95 -43.73 33.43
C ASP A 445 -26.01 -43.24 32.40
N ILE A 446 -26.65 -44.20 31.71
CA ILE A 446 -27.63 -43.92 30.64
C ILE A 446 -28.91 -43.26 31.17
N THR A 447 -29.29 -43.49 32.43
CA THR A 447 -30.49 -42.89 33.04
C THR A 447 -30.25 -41.43 33.41
N SER A 448 -29.05 -41.09 33.90
CA SER A 448 -28.56 -39.75 34.16
C SER A 448 -28.40 -38.94 32.87
N MET A 449 -27.89 -39.56 31.80
CA MET A 449 -27.90 -39.01 30.44
C MET A 449 -29.33 -38.68 29.96
N LYS A 450 -30.28 -39.63 30.06
CA LYS A 450 -31.69 -39.39 29.70
C LYS A 450 -32.33 -38.25 30.51
N ALA A 451 -32.09 -38.20 31.81
CA ALA A 451 -32.58 -37.13 32.68
C ALA A 451 -32.06 -35.75 32.24
N MET A 452 -30.75 -35.63 31.99
CA MET A 452 -30.13 -34.40 31.47
C MET A 452 -30.69 -34.01 30.09
N HIS A 453 -30.93 -34.95 29.20
CA HIS A 453 -31.53 -34.65 27.89
C HIS A 453 -32.96 -34.10 28.01
N CYS A 454 -33.78 -34.62 28.94
CA CYS A 454 -35.15 -34.13 29.18
C CYS A 454 -35.16 -32.71 29.78
N VAL A 455 -34.27 -32.45 30.74
CA VAL A 455 -34.02 -31.09 31.26
C VAL A 455 -33.59 -30.14 30.15
N TYR A 456 -32.68 -30.57 29.28
CA TYR A 456 -32.19 -29.74 28.17
C TYR A 456 -33.26 -29.46 27.11
N LEU A 457 -34.11 -30.43 26.76
CA LEU A 457 -35.26 -30.22 25.88
C LEU A 457 -36.21 -29.14 26.41
N THR A 458 -36.43 -29.09 27.72
CA THR A 458 -37.24 -28.05 28.38
C THR A 458 -36.57 -26.67 28.24
N LEU A 459 -35.27 -26.57 28.55
CA LEU A 459 -34.49 -25.33 28.40
C LEU A 459 -34.49 -24.80 26.95
N LEU A 460 -34.39 -25.68 25.95
CA LEU A 460 -34.41 -25.29 24.55
C LEU A 460 -35.80 -24.76 24.11
N LEU A 461 -36.91 -25.27 24.66
CA LEU A 461 -38.24 -24.68 24.46
C LEU A 461 -38.34 -23.27 25.06
N ASP A 462 -37.87 -23.08 26.29
CA ASP A 462 -37.91 -21.78 26.97
C ASP A 462 -37.11 -20.73 26.18
N ILE A 463 -35.89 -21.07 25.76
CA ILE A 463 -35.06 -20.17 24.95
C ILE A 463 -35.69 -19.91 23.58
N ARG A 464 -36.38 -20.90 22.98
CA ARG A 464 -37.12 -20.72 21.71
C ARG A 464 -38.22 -19.67 21.82
N GLN A 465 -39.02 -19.74 22.89
CA GLN A 465 -40.10 -18.78 23.12
C GLN A 465 -39.54 -17.38 23.45
N GLN A 466 -38.49 -17.29 24.28
CA GLN A 466 -37.79 -16.04 24.58
C GLN A 466 -37.25 -15.37 23.31
N LEU A 467 -36.44 -16.08 22.53
CA LEU A 467 -35.80 -15.55 21.30
C LEU A 467 -36.83 -15.06 20.28
N HIS A 468 -37.91 -15.83 20.07
CA HIS A 468 -38.99 -15.42 19.17
C HIS A 468 -39.77 -14.20 19.70
N SER A 469 -39.96 -14.07 21.02
CA SER A 469 -40.63 -12.91 21.63
C SER A 469 -39.80 -11.64 21.51
N THR A 470 -38.48 -11.71 21.69
CA THR A 470 -37.56 -10.56 21.49
C THR A 470 -37.56 -10.11 20.02
N GLU A 471 -37.47 -11.03 19.07
CA GLU A 471 -37.56 -10.73 17.62
C GLU A 471 -38.91 -10.08 17.27
N GLN A 472 -40.03 -10.64 17.76
CA GLN A 472 -41.36 -10.09 17.51
C GLN A 472 -41.61 -8.75 18.21
N GLY A 473 -40.95 -8.48 19.34
CA GLY A 473 -40.96 -7.18 20.01
C GLY A 473 -40.19 -6.12 19.22
N SER A 474 -38.96 -6.44 18.80
CA SER A 474 -38.09 -5.55 18.02
C SER A 474 -38.67 -5.13 16.66
N LEU A 475 -39.58 -5.92 16.09
CA LEU A 475 -40.32 -5.58 14.87
C LEU A 475 -41.55 -4.67 15.10
N ARG A 476 -41.89 -4.37 16.37
CA ARG A 476 -43.10 -3.62 16.76
C ARG A 476 -42.79 -2.35 17.54
N THR A 477 -41.70 -2.33 18.31
CA THR A 477 -41.18 -1.16 19.01
C THR A 477 -39.77 -0.85 18.51
N ILE A 478 -39.49 0.44 18.28
CA ILE A 478 -38.13 0.94 17.99
C ILE A 478 -37.30 0.81 19.27
N THR A 479 -36.78 -0.40 19.46
CA THR A 479 -35.90 -0.81 20.56
C THR A 479 -34.46 -0.67 20.05
N ASP A 480 -33.49 -0.43 20.93
CA ASP A 480 -32.07 -0.35 20.55
C ASP A 480 -31.63 -1.63 19.78
N PRO A 481 -31.25 -1.52 18.50
CA PRO A 481 -30.81 -2.68 17.70
C PRO A 481 -29.64 -3.44 18.33
N PHE A 482 -28.70 -2.73 18.95
CA PHE A 482 -27.50 -3.32 19.54
C PHE A 482 -27.85 -4.18 20.77
N LEU A 483 -28.86 -3.75 21.55
CA LEU A 483 -29.41 -4.55 22.65
C LEU A 483 -30.03 -5.86 22.11
N VAL A 484 -30.88 -5.77 21.09
CA VAL A 484 -31.55 -6.93 20.48
C VAL A 484 -30.53 -7.91 19.88
N LEU A 485 -29.51 -7.40 19.17
CA LEU A 485 -28.40 -8.19 18.64
C LEU A 485 -27.65 -8.93 19.75
N THR A 486 -27.34 -8.23 20.84
CA THR A 486 -26.60 -8.80 21.97
C THR A 486 -27.44 -9.82 22.75
N GLU A 487 -28.76 -9.63 22.85
CA GLU A 487 -29.68 -10.63 23.43
C GLU A 487 -29.75 -11.90 22.58
N GLN A 488 -30.05 -11.79 21.28
CA GLN A 488 -30.07 -12.94 20.35
C GLN A 488 -28.76 -13.73 20.41
N LEU A 489 -27.62 -13.02 20.35
CA LEU A 489 -26.30 -13.63 20.42
C LEU A 489 -26.06 -14.33 21.76
N SER A 490 -26.50 -13.76 22.89
CA SER A 490 -26.38 -14.39 24.21
C SER A 490 -27.17 -15.70 24.35
N HIS A 491 -28.37 -15.79 23.75
CA HIS A 491 -29.15 -17.02 23.69
C HIS A 491 -28.45 -18.08 22.82
N ILE A 492 -27.87 -17.69 21.68
CA ILE A 492 -27.22 -18.63 20.75
C ILE A 492 -25.84 -19.07 21.27
N HIS A 493 -25.08 -18.22 21.96
CA HIS A 493 -23.92 -18.63 22.76
C HIS A 493 -24.32 -19.69 23.78
N LEU A 494 -25.36 -19.43 24.58
CA LEU A 494 -25.82 -20.35 25.63
C LEU A 494 -26.17 -21.73 25.04
N ILE A 495 -26.91 -21.78 23.94
CA ILE A 495 -27.25 -23.05 23.26
C ILE A 495 -25.99 -23.74 22.73
N THR A 496 -25.11 -23.03 22.01
CA THR A 496 -23.94 -23.65 21.37
C THR A 496 -22.92 -24.16 22.40
N GLU A 497 -22.64 -23.41 23.46
CA GLU A 497 -21.72 -23.83 24.53
C GLU A 497 -22.31 -24.95 25.41
N THR A 498 -23.61 -24.90 25.75
CA THR A 498 -24.24 -26.03 26.48
C THR A 498 -24.36 -27.29 25.63
N SER A 499 -24.72 -27.18 24.34
CA SER A 499 -24.80 -28.32 23.43
C SER A 499 -23.44 -29.00 23.23
N THR A 500 -22.37 -28.22 23.07
CA THR A 500 -21.02 -28.79 22.96
C THR A 500 -20.56 -29.43 24.27
N ILE A 501 -20.81 -28.80 25.43
CA ILE A 501 -20.44 -29.37 26.74
C ILE A 501 -21.21 -30.67 27.05
N LEU A 502 -22.52 -30.70 26.81
CA LEU A 502 -23.38 -31.85 27.18
C LEU A 502 -23.28 -33.02 26.20
N PHE A 503 -23.11 -32.77 24.89
CA PHE A 503 -23.19 -33.83 23.89
C PHE A 503 -21.85 -34.36 23.36
N ILE A 504 -20.72 -33.65 23.49
CA ILE A 504 -19.47 -34.00 22.76
C ILE A 504 -19.01 -35.47 22.88
N ASN A 505 -19.18 -36.09 24.06
CA ASN A 505 -18.79 -37.47 24.32
C ASN A 505 -19.95 -38.49 24.17
N THR A 506 -21.12 -38.06 23.68
CA THR A 506 -22.32 -38.90 23.52
C THR A 506 -22.42 -39.51 22.11
N PRO A 507 -23.01 -40.71 21.95
CA PRO A 507 -23.20 -41.33 20.63
C PRO A 507 -24.18 -40.56 19.72
N ILE A 508 -25.01 -39.68 20.29
CA ILE A 508 -25.98 -38.86 19.54
C ILE A 508 -25.31 -37.64 18.87
N PHE A 509 -24.13 -37.22 19.36
CA PHE A 509 -23.40 -36.03 18.89
C PHE A 509 -23.21 -35.99 17.37
N ARG A 510 -22.89 -37.13 16.75
CA ARG A 510 -22.66 -37.23 15.29
C ARG A 510 -23.92 -36.94 14.44
N TYR A 511 -25.10 -37.07 15.03
CA TYR A 511 -26.36 -36.70 14.39
C TYR A 511 -26.68 -35.23 14.70
N LEU A 512 -26.63 -34.85 15.98
CA LEU A 512 -26.89 -33.48 16.46
C LEU A 512 -25.97 -32.42 15.85
N SER A 513 -24.72 -32.76 15.52
CA SER A 513 -23.75 -31.84 14.90
C SER A 513 -24.25 -31.23 13.59
N HIS A 514 -25.09 -31.93 12.82
CA HIS A 514 -25.71 -31.41 11.59
C HIS A 514 -26.68 -30.25 11.84
N PHE A 515 -27.16 -30.07 13.08
CA PHE A 515 -28.06 -29.01 13.51
C PHE A 515 -27.35 -27.96 14.40
N ILE A 516 -26.32 -28.36 15.16
CA ILE A 516 -25.46 -27.45 15.93
C ILE A 516 -24.57 -26.61 14.99
N GLU A 517 -24.03 -27.19 13.92
CA GLU A 517 -23.19 -26.48 12.94
C GLU A 517 -23.89 -25.24 12.32
N PRO A 518 -25.14 -25.34 11.81
CA PRO A 518 -25.95 -24.18 11.42
C PRO A 518 -26.13 -23.10 12.50
N LEU A 519 -26.34 -23.51 13.77
CA LEU A 519 -26.44 -22.58 14.89
C LEU A 519 -25.10 -21.86 15.13
N MET A 520 -23.97 -22.53 14.95
CA MET A 520 -22.63 -21.91 14.98
C MET A 520 -22.39 -20.98 13.78
N ARG A 521 -22.97 -21.23 12.59
CA ARG A 521 -22.91 -20.28 11.47
C ARG A 521 -23.79 -19.05 11.66
N LEU A 522 -24.98 -19.20 12.25
CA LEU A 522 -25.81 -18.07 12.67
C LEU A 522 -25.13 -17.25 13.77
N ARG A 523 -24.49 -17.92 14.74
CA ARG A 523 -23.67 -17.28 15.77
C ARG A 523 -22.56 -16.43 15.16
N ALA A 524 -21.76 -16.99 14.25
CA ALA A 524 -20.67 -16.26 13.59
C ALA A 524 -21.13 -15.06 12.74
N ALA A 525 -22.36 -15.08 12.21
CA ALA A 525 -22.96 -13.93 11.54
C ALA A 525 -23.32 -12.81 12.55
N LEU A 526 -23.98 -13.16 13.66
CA LEU A 526 -24.34 -12.21 14.72
C LEU A 526 -23.10 -11.64 15.45
N GLU A 527 -22.10 -12.48 15.73
CA GLU A 527 -20.77 -12.06 16.23
C GLU A 527 -20.16 -11.03 15.28
N SER A 528 -20.10 -11.32 13.97
CA SER A 528 -19.49 -10.41 13.00
C SER A 528 -20.20 -9.05 12.87
N LEU A 529 -21.54 -9.02 13.00
CA LEU A 529 -22.31 -7.76 13.01
C LEU A 529 -22.03 -6.93 14.28
N LYS A 530 -21.94 -7.59 15.44
CA LYS A 530 -21.60 -6.95 16.72
C LYS A 530 -20.17 -6.39 16.69
N ASP A 531 -19.22 -7.19 16.21
CA ASP A 531 -17.82 -6.80 16.08
C ASP A 531 -17.65 -5.61 15.15
N LEU A 532 -18.44 -5.53 14.06
CA LEU A 532 -18.48 -4.38 13.16
C LEU A 532 -18.98 -3.10 13.85
N GLU A 533 -20.06 -3.18 14.63
CA GLU A 533 -20.59 -2.00 15.34
C GLU A 533 -19.65 -1.52 16.46
N ILE A 534 -19.01 -2.46 17.17
CA ILE A 534 -17.97 -2.14 18.16
C ILE A 534 -16.77 -1.47 17.46
N TYR A 535 -16.23 -2.07 16.39
CA TYR A 535 -15.13 -1.49 15.61
C TYR A 535 -15.45 -0.08 15.09
N PHE A 536 -16.71 0.19 14.71
CA PHE A 536 -17.13 1.54 14.35
C PHE A 536 -17.04 2.51 15.53
N LYS A 537 -17.57 2.11 16.69
CA LYS A 537 -17.59 2.91 17.92
C LYS A 537 -16.20 3.11 18.53
N THR A 538 -15.27 2.18 18.35
CA THR A 538 -13.96 2.20 19.01
C THR A 538 -12.79 2.64 18.12
N GLU A 539 -12.85 2.43 16.80
CA GLU A 539 -11.73 2.77 15.89
C GLU A 539 -12.14 3.73 14.76
N VAL A 540 -13.24 3.45 14.03
CA VAL A 540 -13.64 4.22 12.84
C VAL A 540 -14.06 5.64 13.17
N ILE A 541 -14.97 5.82 14.14
CA ILE A 541 -15.49 7.15 14.50
C ILE A 541 -14.37 8.06 15.04
N PRO A 542 -13.46 7.61 15.94
CA PRO A 542 -12.27 8.37 16.28
C PRO A 542 -11.43 8.81 15.09
N HIS A 543 -11.07 7.90 14.18
CA HIS A 543 -10.25 8.23 13.03
C HIS A 543 -10.93 9.24 12.08
N ILE A 544 -12.25 9.12 11.87
CA ILE A 544 -13.02 10.09 11.06
C ILE A 544 -13.12 11.45 11.76
N ILE A 545 -13.35 11.53 13.08
CA ILE A 545 -13.36 12.82 13.81
C ILE A 545 -11.99 13.50 13.70
N GLN A 546 -10.91 12.77 14.00
CA GLN A 546 -9.55 13.29 13.94
C GLN A 546 -9.22 13.84 12.54
N THR A 547 -9.52 13.05 11.50
CA THR A 547 -9.40 13.43 10.09
C THR A 547 -10.17 14.69 9.74
N VAL A 548 -11.44 14.77 10.14
CA VAL A 548 -12.35 15.89 9.81
C VAL A 548 -11.94 17.17 10.52
N MET A 549 -11.42 17.07 11.75
CA MET A 549 -10.89 18.22 12.50
C MET A 549 -9.60 18.73 11.86
N VAL A 550 -8.58 17.88 11.70
CA VAL A 550 -7.25 18.27 11.18
C VAL A 550 -7.31 18.65 9.69
N ASN A 551 -8.17 18.00 8.90
CA ASN A 551 -8.36 18.19 7.46
C ASN A 551 -7.12 17.82 6.61
N ARG A 552 -6.51 16.66 6.88
CA ARG A 552 -5.41 16.08 6.07
C ARG A 552 -5.81 16.03 4.59
N THR A 553 -4.98 16.62 3.72
CA THR A 553 -5.43 17.06 2.38
C THR A 553 -5.69 15.95 1.36
N ALA A 554 -5.20 14.73 1.57
CA ALA A 554 -5.50 13.56 0.74
C ALA A 554 -6.84 12.93 1.14
N LEU A 555 -6.96 12.46 2.39
CA LEU A 555 -8.21 11.90 2.93
C LEU A 555 -9.41 12.86 2.82
N ALA A 556 -9.21 14.18 2.98
CA ALA A 556 -10.25 15.18 2.76
C ALA A 556 -10.78 15.19 1.31
N LYS A 557 -9.91 15.06 0.29
CA LYS A 557 -10.29 14.93 -1.12
C LYS A 557 -11.02 13.60 -1.38
N GLY A 558 -10.58 12.51 -0.76
CA GLY A 558 -11.25 11.21 -0.80
C GLY A 558 -12.68 11.26 -0.21
N PHE A 559 -12.83 11.88 0.96
CA PHE A 559 -14.12 12.11 1.60
C PHE A 559 -15.03 13.03 0.79
N GLN A 560 -14.49 14.06 0.13
CA GLN A 560 -15.28 14.94 -0.74
C GLN A 560 -15.86 14.18 -1.94
N LYS A 561 -15.04 13.39 -2.65
CA LYS A 561 -15.51 12.50 -3.73
C LYS A 561 -16.59 11.50 -3.26
N LEU A 562 -16.47 10.98 -2.03
CA LEU A 562 -17.46 10.09 -1.43
C LEU A 562 -18.82 10.79 -1.18
N LYS A 563 -18.84 12.08 -0.80
CA LYS A 563 -20.07 12.85 -0.59
C LYS A 563 -20.81 13.16 -1.90
N GLU A 564 -20.07 13.48 -2.96
CA GLU A 564 -20.63 13.79 -4.30
C GLU A 564 -21.46 12.62 -4.85
N LEU A 565 -21.10 11.39 -4.49
CA LEU A 565 -21.77 10.15 -4.86
C LEU A 565 -23.04 9.83 -4.04
N GLN A 566 -23.43 10.65 -3.05
CA GLN A 566 -24.58 10.36 -2.18
C GLN A 566 -25.89 10.19 -2.99
N ALA A 567 -26.12 11.03 -4.01
CA ALA A 567 -27.32 10.95 -4.84
C ALA A 567 -27.36 9.67 -5.71
N ASP A 568 -26.21 9.25 -6.24
CA ASP A 568 -26.09 8.01 -7.01
C ASP A 568 -26.31 6.78 -6.12
N LEU A 569 -25.72 6.74 -4.92
CA LEU A 569 -25.93 5.67 -3.94
C LEU A 569 -27.42 5.51 -3.58
N GLN A 570 -28.12 6.62 -3.31
CA GLN A 570 -29.56 6.62 -3.05
C GLN A 570 -30.35 6.05 -4.24
N THR A 571 -30.05 6.53 -5.45
CA THR A 571 -30.70 6.09 -6.71
C THR A 571 -30.44 4.60 -7.01
N MET A 572 -29.28 4.06 -6.61
CA MET A 572 -28.95 2.64 -6.77
C MET A 572 -29.70 1.75 -5.75
N LEU A 573 -29.95 2.23 -4.54
CA LEU A 573 -30.77 1.51 -3.55
C LEU A 573 -32.23 1.44 -3.98
N GLU A 574 -32.80 2.55 -4.44
CA GLU A 574 -34.18 2.59 -4.96
C GLU A 574 -34.39 1.59 -6.11
N LYS A 575 -33.39 1.39 -6.98
CA LYS A 575 -33.41 0.35 -8.02
C LYS A 575 -33.34 -1.06 -7.43
N LEU A 576 -32.43 -1.32 -6.49
CA LEU A 576 -32.24 -2.63 -5.84
C LEU A 576 -33.40 -3.05 -4.92
N GLU A 577 -34.23 -2.11 -4.46
CA GLU A 577 -35.43 -2.39 -3.66
C GLU A 577 -36.67 -2.67 -4.52
N ASN A 578 -36.73 -2.07 -5.72
CA ASN A 578 -37.78 -2.31 -6.70
C ASN A 578 -37.53 -3.55 -7.59
N ASP A 579 -36.27 -3.84 -7.98
CA ASP A 579 -35.89 -5.08 -8.65
C ASP A 579 -34.71 -5.77 -7.96
N LEU A 580 -35.04 -6.85 -7.26
CA LEU A 580 -34.12 -7.69 -6.48
C LEU A 580 -33.16 -8.53 -7.34
N ASN A 581 -33.41 -8.63 -8.65
CA ASN A 581 -32.55 -9.30 -9.63
C ASN A 581 -31.79 -8.32 -10.54
N CYS A 582 -31.88 -7.01 -10.29
CA CYS A 582 -31.18 -6.00 -11.08
C CYS A 582 -29.65 -6.22 -11.05
N GLU A 583 -29.05 -6.49 -12.21
CA GLU A 583 -27.59 -6.49 -12.34
C GLU A 583 -27.08 -5.05 -12.28
N MET A 584 -26.61 -4.65 -11.10
CA MET A 584 -25.87 -3.40 -10.94
C MET A 584 -24.62 -3.41 -11.82
N ASP A 585 -24.42 -2.33 -12.57
CA ASP A 585 -23.26 -2.17 -13.46
C ASP A 585 -21.97 -2.17 -12.62
N SER A 586 -21.35 -3.35 -12.52
CA SER A 586 -20.29 -3.62 -11.56
C SER A 586 -19.05 -2.73 -11.78
N LEU A 587 -18.87 -2.23 -13.00
CA LEU A 587 -17.87 -1.23 -13.37
C LEU A 587 -18.08 0.10 -12.65
N GLN A 588 -19.32 0.51 -12.39
CA GLN A 588 -19.62 1.80 -11.76
C GLN A 588 -19.25 1.77 -10.27
N ILE A 589 -19.64 0.71 -9.54
CA ILE A 589 -19.25 0.52 -8.14
C ILE A 589 -17.74 0.28 -8.01
N LEU A 590 -17.12 -0.49 -8.93
CA LEU A 590 -15.67 -0.69 -8.93
C LEU A 590 -14.90 0.60 -9.23
N ARG A 591 -15.35 1.44 -10.17
CA ARG A 591 -14.77 2.78 -10.42
C ARG A 591 -14.88 3.68 -9.19
N ILE A 592 -16.01 3.66 -8.50
CA ILE A 592 -16.22 4.42 -7.25
C ILE A 592 -15.21 3.99 -6.18
N THR A 593 -15.17 2.70 -5.82
CA THR A 593 -14.23 2.21 -4.78
C THR A 593 -12.78 2.43 -5.19
N ARG A 594 -12.44 2.20 -6.46
CA ARG A 594 -11.09 2.41 -6.99
C ARG A 594 -10.68 3.89 -6.98
N SER A 595 -11.52 4.81 -7.45
CA SER A 595 -11.17 6.23 -7.51
C SER A 595 -10.99 6.85 -6.12
N VAL A 596 -11.70 6.32 -5.11
CA VAL A 596 -11.45 6.65 -3.71
C VAL A 596 -10.10 6.07 -3.25
N GLN A 597 -9.81 4.78 -3.51
CA GLN A 597 -8.53 4.16 -3.17
C GLN A 597 -7.31 4.83 -3.86
N GLU A 598 -7.46 5.30 -5.09
CA GLU A 598 -6.46 6.05 -5.87
C GLU A 598 -6.24 7.50 -5.36
N SER A 599 -7.02 7.96 -4.37
CA SER A 599 -6.94 9.32 -3.81
C SER A 599 -6.33 9.39 -2.41
N LEU A 600 -5.80 8.28 -1.90
CA LEU A 600 -5.38 8.12 -0.50
C LEU A 600 -3.86 7.90 -0.36
N SER A 601 -3.29 8.32 0.77
CA SER A 601 -1.91 8.01 1.14
C SER A 601 -1.72 6.52 1.50
N GLN A 602 -0.46 6.09 1.63
CA GLN A 602 -0.11 4.70 1.98
C GLN A 602 -0.59 4.31 3.39
N GLU A 603 -0.63 5.24 4.34
CA GLU A 603 -1.17 5.04 5.69
C GLU A 603 -2.70 5.07 5.69
N GLU A 604 -3.31 6.04 5.00
CA GLU A 604 -4.76 6.16 4.86
C GLU A 604 -5.34 4.88 4.21
N ALA A 605 -4.62 4.29 3.25
CA ALA A 605 -4.96 3.00 2.66
C ALA A 605 -4.98 1.85 3.69
N SER A 606 -4.16 1.89 4.75
CA SER A 606 -4.16 0.86 5.81
C SER A 606 -5.48 0.84 6.58
N PHE A 607 -5.99 2.01 6.95
CA PHE A 607 -7.32 2.16 7.58
C PHE A 607 -8.43 1.60 6.67
N PHE A 608 -8.43 1.95 5.38
CA PHE A 608 -9.41 1.42 4.42
C PHE A 608 -9.25 -0.10 4.19
N ILE A 609 -8.03 -0.65 4.25
CA ILE A 609 -7.77 -2.08 4.17
C ILE A 609 -8.41 -2.82 5.36
N ASP A 610 -8.28 -2.32 6.58
CA ASP A 610 -8.90 -2.95 7.77
C ASP A 610 -10.42 -2.77 7.82
N PHE A 611 -10.92 -1.61 7.37
CA PHE A 611 -12.35 -1.38 7.12
C PHE A 611 -12.93 -2.42 6.14
N GLU A 612 -12.29 -2.64 4.98
CA GLU A 612 -12.71 -3.66 4.01
C GLU A 612 -12.58 -5.09 4.55
N LYS A 613 -11.54 -5.40 5.36
CA LYS A 613 -11.45 -6.70 6.05
C LYS A 613 -12.65 -6.92 6.98
N MET A 614 -13.08 -5.92 7.74
CA MET A 614 -14.20 -6.05 8.68
C MET A 614 -15.53 -6.26 7.95
N PHE A 615 -15.88 -5.44 6.95
CA PHE A 615 -17.06 -5.69 6.13
C PHE A 615 -16.99 -7.02 5.35
N GLY A 616 -15.80 -7.41 4.89
CA GLY A 616 -15.55 -8.70 4.24
C GLY A 616 -15.81 -9.90 5.14
N ARG A 617 -15.48 -9.82 6.44
CA ARG A 617 -15.84 -10.84 7.44
C ARG A 617 -17.36 -10.99 7.56
N VAL A 618 -18.08 -9.87 7.70
CA VAL A 618 -19.56 -9.89 7.84
C VAL A 618 -20.23 -10.51 6.61
N LEU A 619 -19.86 -10.06 5.40
CA LEU A 619 -20.42 -10.62 4.17
C LEU A 619 -20.15 -12.13 4.06
N LYS A 620 -18.93 -12.58 4.38
CA LYS A 620 -18.56 -14.00 4.36
C LYS A 620 -19.36 -14.82 5.39
N SER A 621 -19.58 -14.32 6.59
CA SER A 621 -20.40 -14.99 7.61
C SER A 621 -21.88 -15.07 7.18
N LEU A 622 -22.44 -13.99 6.63
CA LEU A 622 -23.81 -13.96 6.10
C LEU A 622 -24.00 -14.95 4.94
N GLU A 623 -23.05 -15.01 3.99
CA GLU A 623 -23.09 -15.95 2.86
C GLU A 623 -23.01 -17.41 3.32
N VAL A 624 -22.10 -17.74 4.23
CA VAL A 624 -21.98 -19.11 4.78
C VAL A 624 -23.24 -19.52 5.55
N CYS A 625 -23.81 -18.61 6.35
CA CYS A 625 -25.08 -18.85 7.04
C CYS A 625 -26.23 -19.09 6.04
N TYR A 626 -26.34 -18.27 4.98
CA TYR A 626 -27.33 -18.43 3.92
C TYR A 626 -27.22 -19.78 3.20
N VAL A 627 -25.99 -20.23 2.87
CA VAL A 627 -25.76 -21.50 2.15
C VAL A 627 -26.15 -22.72 2.98
N GLU A 628 -25.77 -22.78 4.26
CA GLU A 628 -26.17 -23.91 5.13
C GLU A 628 -27.68 -23.90 5.41
N MET A 629 -28.31 -22.73 5.59
CA MET A 629 -29.76 -22.62 5.70
C MET A 629 -30.49 -23.06 4.43
N ALA A 630 -29.96 -22.75 3.24
CA ALA A 630 -30.49 -23.24 1.97
C ALA A 630 -30.37 -24.78 1.86
N ARG A 631 -29.26 -25.36 2.29
CA ARG A 631 -29.02 -26.81 2.33
C ARG A 631 -30.03 -27.54 3.22
N LEU A 632 -30.24 -27.06 4.45
CA LEU A 632 -31.24 -27.61 5.38
C LEU A 632 -32.65 -27.57 4.80
N LYS A 633 -33.02 -26.46 4.16
CA LYS A 633 -34.32 -26.24 3.48
C LYS A 633 -34.56 -27.20 2.32
N TYR A 634 -33.51 -27.78 1.73
CA TYR A 634 -33.65 -28.89 0.78
C TYR A 634 -33.80 -30.25 1.48
N MET A 635 -33.04 -30.51 2.54
CA MET A 635 -33.15 -31.77 3.32
C MET A 635 -34.55 -31.95 3.91
N MET A 636 -35.14 -30.88 4.48
CA MET A 636 -36.47 -30.92 5.09
C MET A 636 -37.64 -31.14 4.12
N LYS A 637 -37.45 -31.04 2.79
CA LYS A 637 -38.53 -31.35 1.84
C LYS A 637 -38.88 -32.85 1.79
N ALA A 638 -38.09 -33.70 2.45
CA ALA A 638 -38.32 -35.14 2.52
C ALA A 638 -39.20 -35.57 3.71
N GLU A 639 -39.35 -34.74 4.76
CA GLU A 639 -39.97 -35.16 6.04
C GLU A 639 -40.96 -34.11 6.57
N HIS A 640 -42.19 -34.54 6.86
CA HIS A 640 -43.26 -33.67 7.37
C HIS A 640 -43.12 -33.45 8.89
N LEU A 641 -42.46 -32.37 9.31
CA LEU A 641 -42.53 -31.90 10.70
C LEU A 641 -43.90 -31.27 11.02
N PRO A 642 -44.62 -31.71 12.06
CA PRO A 642 -45.96 -31.23 12.42
C PRO A 642 -45.94 -30.21 13.57
N ASP A 643 -45.02 -29.24 13.57
CA ASP A 643 -45.00 -28.15 14.57
C ASP A 643 -45.64 -26.86 14.02
N PRO A 644 -46.82 -26.42 14.52
CA PRO A 644 -47.44 -25.15 14.17
C PRO A 644 -46.53 -23.93 14.39
N PHE A 645 -45.58 -23.99 15.33
CA PHE A 645 -44.62 -22.90 15.58
C PHE A 645 -43.78 -22.56 14.35
N LEU A 646 -43.45 -23.57 13.52
CA LEU A 646 -42.74 -23.37 12.24
C LEU A 646 -43.57 -22.58 11.21
N SER A 647 -44.91 -22.50 11.39
CA SER A 647 -45.80 -21.68 10.55
C SER A 647 -45.97 -20.25 11.05
N SER A 648 -45.73 -19.98 12.34
CA SER A 648 -45.74 -18.62 12.92
C SER A 648 -44.38 -17.92 12.82
N VAL A 649 -43.27 -18.66 12.71
CA VAL A 649 -41.95 -18.07 12.43
C VAL A 649 -41.93 -17.49 11.01
N THR A 650 -41.73 -16.18 10.91
CA THR A 650 -41.88 -15.39 9.67
C THR A 650 -40.70 -15.55 8.71
N LEU A 651 -40.46 -16.76 8.20
CA LEU A 651 -39.47 -17.10 7.16
C LEU A 651 -39.74 -16.48 5.77
N ALA A 652 -40.55 -15.43 5.70
CA ALA A 652 -40.96 -14.76 4.47
C ALA A 652 -39.76 -14.15 3.71
N VAL A 653 -38.78 -13.62 4.43
CA VAL A 653 -37.64 -12.93 3.81
C VAL A 653 -36.67 -13.90 3.13
N PHE A 654 -36.55 -15.12 3.66
CA PHE A 654 -35.86 -16.26 3.03
C PHE A 654 -36.54 -16.80 1.76
N LYS A 655 -37.64 -16.18 1.30
CA LYS A 655 -38.25 -16.39 -0.02
C LYS A 655 -38.01 -15.22 -0.99
N LYS A 656 -37.54 -14.07 -0.51
CA LYS A 656 -37.44 -12.83 -1.30
C LYS A 656 -36.04 -12.58 -1.89
N TYR A 657 -34.97 -12.96 -1.18
CA TYR A 657 -33.59 -12.66 -1.57
C TYR A 657 -32.83 -13.84 -2.20
N THR A 658 -32.03 -13.53 -3.22
CA THR A 658 -31.00 -14.41 -3.79
C THR A 658 -29.62 -14.08 -3.21
N HIS A 659 -28.67 -15.02 -3.29
CA HIS A 659 -27.27 -14.80 -2.91
C HIS A 659 -26.60 -13.67 -3.73
N HIS A 660 -27.06 -13.40 -4.95
CA HIS A 660 -26.61 -12.24 -5.73
C HIS A 660 -27.15 -10.94 -5.14
N SER A 661 -28.46 -10.88 -4.85
CA SER A 661 -29.14 -9.71 -4.29
C SER A 661 -28.50 -9.26 -2.96
N LEU A 662 -28.18 -10.22 -2.07
CA LEU A 662 -27.43 -9.97 -0.83
C LEU A 662 -26.10 -9.25 -1.07
N ARG A 663 -25.29 -9.72 -2.03
CA ARG A 663 -23.98 -9.11 -2.37
C ARG A 663 -24.11 -7.68 -2.87
N GLN A 664 -25.13 -7.38 -3.67
CA GLN A 664 -25.30 -6.03 -4.23
C GLN A 664 -25.81 -5.04 -3.17
N GLN A 665 -26.84 -5.41 -2.40
CA GLN A 665 -27.35 -4.55 -1.33
C GLN A 665 -26.30 -4.29 -0.25
N PHE A 666 -25.52 -5.30 0.14
CA PHE A 666 -24.42 -5.14 1.11
C PHE A 666 -23.37 -4.12 0.66
N LYS A 667 -22.95 -4.16 -0.62
CA LYS A 667 -21.98 -3.19 -1.17
C LYS A 667 -22.49 -1.75 -1.10
N VAL A 668 -23.73 -1.51 -1.52
CA VAL A 668 -24.28 -0.14 -1.60
C VAL A 668 -24.62 0.39 -0.20
N ARG A 669 -25.22 -0.42 0.68
CA ARG A 669 -25.52 -0.05 2.07
C ARG A 669 -24.24 0.21 2.90
N LYS A 670 -23.14 -0.52 2.66
CA LYS A 670 -21.82 -0.21 3.26
C LYS A 670 -21.37 1.22 2.94
N LEU A 671 -21.41 1.60 1.65
CA LEU A 671 -20.98 2.93 1.20
C LEU A 671 -21.92 4.03 1.73
N GLN A 672 -23.24 3.78 1.75
CA GLN A 672 -24.23 4.69 2.33
C GLN A 672 -23.95 4.98 3.81
N ALA A 673 -23.68 3.94 4.61
CA ALA A 673 -23.36 4.10 6.04
C ALA A 673 -22.09 4.94 6.26
N LEU A 674 -21.02 4.67 5.49
CA LEU A 674 -19.76 5.43 5.57
C LEU A 674 -19.96 6.91 5.21
N VAL A 675 -20.62 7.20 4.08
CA VAL A 675 -20.90 8.57 3.62
C VAL A 675 -21.75 9.34 4.65
N HIS A 676 -22.75 8.68 5.25
CA HIS A 676 -23.59 9.31 6.26
C HIS A 676 -22.84 9.61 7.56
N THR A 677 -21.99 8.69 8.05
CA THR A 677 -21.13 8.94 9.23
C THR A 677 -20.15 10.09 8.96
N ILE A 678 -19.45 10.11 7.82
CA ILE A 678 -18.55 11.22 7.45
C ILE A 678 -19.29 12.57 7.48
N ARG A 679 -20.50 12.61 6.91
CA ARG A 679 -21.33 13.83 6.83
C ARG A 679 -21.80 14.33 8.20
N GLU A 680 -22.25 13.45 9.11
CA GLU A 680 -22.65 13.90 10.45
C GLU A 680 -21.43 14.27 11.31
N THR A 681 -20.29 13.57 11.18
CA THR A 681 -19.04 14.01 11.82
C THR A 681 -18.66 15.43 11.38
N GLU A 682 -18.65 15.70 10.07
CA GLU A 682 -18.39 17.04 9.53
C GLU A 682 -19.38 18.08 10.05
N ARG A 683 -20.67 17.74 10.15
CA ARG A 683 -21.70 18.65 10.68
C ARG A 683 -21.42 19.01 12.14
N LEU A 684 -21.18 18.01 12.99
CA LEU A 684 -20.96 18.21 14.42
C LEU A 684 -19.60 18.87 14.73
N CYS A 685 -18.54 18.54 13.99
CA CYS A 685 -17.24 19.23 14.07
C CYS A 685 -17.34 20.71 13.66
N ASN A 686 -18.13 21.05 12.64
CA ASN A 686 -18.37 22.45 12.26
C ASN A 686 -19.16 23.22 13.33
N CYS A 687 -20.18 22.60 13.95
CA CYS A 687 -20.94 23.23 15.04
C CYS A 687 -20.08 23.44 16.30
N LEU A 688 -19.20 22.49 16.64
CA LEU A 688 -18.20 22.58 17.71
C LEU A 688 -17.29 23.81 17.55
N LEU A 689 -16.71 23.99 16.36
CA LEU A 689 -15.77 25.09 16.08
C LEU A 689 -16.48 26.45 16.01
N LYS A 690 -17.74 26.49 15.57
CA LYS A 690 -18.56 27.72 15.49
C LYS A 690 -19.28 28.06 16.79
N SER A 691 -19.22 27.20 17.82
CA SER A 691 -20.04 27.32 19.05
C SER A 691 -21.55 27.43 18.75
N ASP A 692 -22.00 26.68 17.76
CA ASP A 692 -23.38 26.70 17.27
C ASP A 692 -24.31 25.93 18.21
N LEU A 693 -25.32 26.61 18.75
CA LEU A 693 -26.22 26.05 19.76
C LEU A 693 -27.43 25.31 19.15
N ASP A 694 -27.65 25.40 17.84
CA ASP A 694 -28.78 24.72 17.16
C ASP A 694 -28.46 23.25 16.84
N THR A 695 -27.20 22.81 16.93
CA THR A 695 -26.82 21.39 16.91
C THR A 695 -25.62 21.14 17.83
N VAL A 696 -25.91 20.62 19.03
CA VAL A 696 -24.91 20.14 19.99
C VAL A 696 -24.25 18.85 19.47
N PHE A 697 -22.96 18.67 19.73
CA PHE A 697 -22.23 17.43 19.47
C PHE A 697 -22.82 16.29 20.31
N ASP A 698 -23.27 15.19 19.68
CA ASP A 698 -23.67 13.95 20.37
C ASP A 698 -23.04 12.75 19.65
N HIS A 699 -22.27 11.95 20.40
CA HIS A 699 -21.61 10.74 19.89
C HIS A 699 -22.62 9.71 19.36
N LYS A 700 -23.86 9.69 19.89
CA LYS A 700 -24.94 8.78 19.47
C LYS A 700 -25.30 8.95 17.99
N LEU A 701 -25.24 10.18 17.47
CA LEU A 701 -25.53 10.49 16.07
C LEU A 701 -24.46 9.93 15.13
N LEU A 702 -23.21 9.76 15.59
CA LEU A 702 -22.09 9.31 14.78
C LEU A 702 -22.16 7.81 14.45
N TYR A 703 -22.65 6.99 15.40
CA TYR A 703 -22.85 5.56 15.21
C TYR A 703 -24.28 5.17 14.78
N GLN A 704 -25.21 6.11 14.72
CA GLN A 704 -26.56 5.84 14.19
C GLN A 704 -26.55 5.24 12.76
N PRO A 705 -25.71 5.68 11.80
CA PRO A 705 -25.71 5.10 10.45
C PRO A 705 -25.27 3.63 10.41
N ILE A 706 -24.28 3.23 11.22
CA ILE A 706 -23.87 1.82 11.31
C ILE A 706 -24.88 0.98 12.09
N GLY A 707 -25.54 1.54 13.11
CA GLY A 707 -26.64 0.87 13.83
C GLY A 707 -27.84 0.59 12.91
N ILE A 708 -28.16 1.50 11.99
CA ILE A 708 -29.18 1.27 10.94
C ILE A 708 -28.75 0.14 10.00
N PHE A 709 -27.50 0.16 9.50
CA PHE A 709 -26.97 -0.92 8.66
C PHE A 709 -27.03 -2.29 9.36
N VAL A 710 -26.58 -2.36 10.60
CA VAL A 710 -26.60 -3.59 11.41
C VAL A 710 -28.04 -4.08 11.61
N PHE A 711 -28.96 -3.18 11.97
CA PHE A 711 -30.37 -3.52 12.14
C PHE A 711 -31.02 -3.99 10.82
N GLU A 712 -30.72 -3.36 9.69
CA GLU A 712 -31.24 -3.78 8.39
C GLU A 712 -30.79 -5.19 8.03
N PHE A 713 -29.52 -5.54 8.21
CA PHE A 713 -29.05 -6.90 7.91
C PHE A 713 -29.54 -7.94 8.94
N GLN A 714 -29.61 -7.58 10.21
CA GLN A 714 -30.14 -8.42 11.29
C GLN A 714 -31.64 -8.72 11.10
N SER A 715 -32.46 -7.69 10.90
CA SER A 715 -33.93 -7.80 10.83
C SER A 715 -34.44 -8.39 9.52
N ASN A 716 -33.80 -8.07 8.38
CA ASN A 716 -34.20 -8.64 7.09
C ASN A 716 -33.68 -10.06 6.90
N PHE A 717 -32.43 -10.36 7.26
CA PHE A 717 -31.83 -11.67 6.94
C PHE A 717 -31.85 -12.66 8.12
N LEU A 718 -31.49 -12.23 9.34
CA LEU A 718 -31.22 -13.15 10.46
C LEU A 718 -32.43 -13.45 11.36
N PHE A 719 -33.40 -12.53 11.48
CA PHE A 719 -34.62 -12.77 12.27
C PHE A 719 -35.39 -14.00 11.78
N GLY A 720 -35.95 -14.77 12.72
CA GLY A 720 -36.60 -16.04 12.46
C GLY A 720 -35.65 -17.22 12.21
N MET A 721 -34.38 -17.00 11.82
CA MET A 721 -33.43 -18.11 11.62
C MET A 721 -33.18 -18.87 12.94
N GLY A 722 -32.97 -18.14 14.04
CA GLY A 722 -32.68 -18.69 15.37
C GLY A 722 -33.80 -19.60 15.90
N PRO A 723 -35.04 -19.08 16.05
CA PRO A 723 -36.18 -19.89 16.50
C PRO A 723 -36.50 -21.09 15.59
N TYR A 724 -36.22 -20.98 14.29
CA TYR A 724 -36.39 -22.07 13.32
C TYR A 724 -35.34 -23.19 13.48
N LEU A 725 -34.05 -22.83 13.51
CA LEU A 725 -32.95 -23.78 13.75
C LEU A 725 -33.09 -24.46 15.11
N LEU A 726 -33.50 -23.70 16.13
CA LEU A 726 -33.73 -24.23 17.47
C LEU A 726 -34.92 -25.20 17.51
N SER A 727 -36.00 -24.94 16.77
CA SER A 727 -37.11 -25.88 16.60
C SER A 727 -36.67 -27.19 15.96
N MET A 728 -35.84 -27.11 14.91
CA MET A 728 -35.26 -28.30 14.26
C MET A 728 -34.38 -29.11 15.21
N PHE A 729 -33.53 -28.43 15.97
CA PHE A 729 -32.64 -29.04 16.94
C PHE A 729 -33.42 -29.71 18.10
N THR A 730 -34.46 -29.07 18.63
CA THR A 730 -35.35 -29.70 19.62
C THR A 730 -36.09 -30.91 19.06
N ASN A 731 -36.53 -30.86 17.80
CA ASN A 731 -37.27 -31.95 17.17
C ASN A 731 -36.37 -33.19 16.97
N GLU A 732 -35.16 -33.02 16.44
CA GLU A 732 -34.21 -34.13 16.30
C GLU A 732 -33.80 -34.69 17.67
N LEU A 733 -33.46 -33.83 18.63
CA LEU A 733 -33.12 -34.29 19.98
C LEU A 733 -34.27 -35.08 20.60
N PHE A 734 -35.51 -34.60 20.49
CA PHE A 734 -36.71 -35.31 20.93
C PHE A 734 -36.84 -36.69 20.27
N CYS A 735 -36.70 -36.77 18.95
CA CYS A 735 -36.77 -38.03 18.20
C CYS A 735 -35.65 -39.02 18.53
N ARG A 736 -34.52 -38.58 19.09
CA ARG A 736 -33.44 -39.45 19.57
C ARG A 736 -33.55 -39.79 21.06
N THR A 737 -34.25 -38.98 21.85
CA THR A 737 -34.51 -39.24 23.27
C THR A 737 -35.77 -40.04 23.53
N SER A 738 -36.59 -40.30 22.51
CA SER A 738 -37.93 -40.88 22.65
C SER A 738 -38.26 -41.98 21.65
N GLU A 739 -39.27 -42.78 21.99
CA GLU A 739 -39.89 -43.78 21.10
C GLU A 739 -41.27 -43.32 20.59
N LEU A 740 -41.66 -42.06 20.88
CA LEU A 740 -42.94 -41.48 20.46
C LEU A 740 -42.83 -40.76 19.11
N ASN A 741 -43.59 -41.22 18.13
CA ASN A 741 -43.72 -40.54 16.85
C ASN A 741 -44.53 -39.24 16.99
N LEU A 742 -43.90 -38.08 16.74
CA LEU A 742 -44.46 -36.72 16.87
C LEU A 742 -45.65 -36.39 15.95
N HIS A 743 -46.14 -37.32 15.13
CA HIS A 743 -47.11 -37.07 14.04
C HIS A 743 -48.49 -36.53 14.47
N THR A 744 -48.78 -36.37 15.76
CA THR A 744 -50.08 -35.92 16.29
C THR A 744 -50.02 -34.88 17.42
N ILE A 745 -48.84 -34.52 17.94
CA ILE A 745 -48.70 -33.68 19.15
C ILE A 745 -47.56 -32.67 18.98
N THR A 746 -47.76 -31.42 19.40
CA THR A 746 -46.73 -30.36 19.36
C THR A 746 -45.64 -30.58 20.42
N LEU A 747 -44.40 -30.17 20.15
CA LEU A 747 -43.25 -30.32 21.07
C LEU A 747 -43.54 -29.83 22.50
N GLU A 748 -44.28 -28.72 22.61
CA GLU A 748 -44.68 -28.07 23.87
C GLU A 748 -45.61 -28.93 24.75
N LYS A 749 -46.33 -29.89 24.15
CA LYS A 749 -47.14 -30.90 24.86
C LYS A 749 -46.45 -32.26 24.94
N ALA A 750 -45.59 -32.56 23.97
CA ALA A 750 -44.90 -33.84 23.89
C ALA A 750 -43.75 -33.96 24.91
N ILE A 751 -42.99 -32.88 25.16
CA ILE A 751 -41.86 -32.88 26.10
C ILE A 751 -42.32 -33.14 27.55
N PRO A 752 -43.35 -32.46 28.09
CA PRO A 752 -43.90 -32.80 29.42
C PRO A 752 -44.42 -34.25 29.52
N ALA A 753 -45.18 -34.71 28.52
CA ALA A 753 -45.72 -36.07 28.51
C ALA A 753 -44.64 -37.17 28.51
N ILE A 754 -43.46 -36.89 27.95
CA ILE A 754 -42.30 -37.79 28.01
C ILE A 754 -41.62 -37.80 29.38
N ILE A 755 -41.57 -36.66 30.06
CA ILE A 755 -41.01 -36.58 31.42
C ILE A 755 -41.89 -37.41 32.37
N GLU A 756 -43.22 -37.33 32.22
CA GLU A 756 -44.19 -38.18 32.91
C GLU A 756 -44.01 -39.66 32.52
N GLN A 757 -43.99 -40.00 31.23
CA GLN A 757 -43.82 -41.39 30.76
C GLN A 757 -42.52 -42.03 31.26
N TYR A 758 -41.38 -41.32 31.24
CA TYR A 758 -40.11 -41.89 31.69
C TYR A 758 -39.98 -41.99 33.21
N HIS A 759 -40.71 -41.16 33.96
CA HIS A 759 -40.89 -41.34 35.40
C HIS A 759 -41.69 -42.62 35.69
N ASP A 760 -42.85 -42.81 35.05
CA ASP A 760 -43.71 -43.99 35.22
C ASP A 760 -43.04 -45.29 34.74
N CYS A 761 -42.21 -45.22 33.70
CA CYS A 761 -41.43 -46.36 33.20
C CYS A 761 -40.09 -46.57 33.93
N ASN A 762 -39.83 -45.92 35.07
CA ASN A 762 -38.57 -46.00 35.84
C ASN A 762 -37.29 -45.81 34.99
N SER A 763 -37.34 -45.00 33.94
CA SER A 763 -36.21 -44.78 33.02
C SER A 763 -35.18 -43.77 33.54
N PHE A 764 -35.55 -43.00 34.55
CA PHE A 764 -34.68 -42.30 35.50
C PHE A 764 -35.48 -42.05 36.79
N THR A 765 -34.79 -41.83 37.91
CA THR A 765 -35.46 -41.54 39.18
C THR A 765 -35.69 -40.03 39.37
N GLY A 766 -36.71 -39.65 40.14
CA GLY A 766 -36.97 -38.24 40.50
C GLY A 766 -35.74 -37.50 41.07
N PRO A 767 -34.96 -38.07 42.00
CA PRO A 767 -33.71 -37.46 42.47
C PRO A 767 -32.65 -37.25 41.38
N GLN A 768 -32.53 -38.15 40.40
CA GLN A 768 -31.65 -37.94 39.24
C GLN A 768 -32.13 -36.76 38.39
N TYR A 769 -33.43 -36.66 38.11
CA TYR A 769 -33.99 -35.53 37.35
C TYR A 769 -33.76 -34.18 38.05
N VAL A 770 -33.98 -34.09 39.36
CA VAL A 770 -33.72 -32.87 40.14
C VAL A 770 -32.23 -32.52 40.17
N LEU A 771 -31.33 -33.52 40.25
CA LEU A 771 -29.89 -33.29 40.18
C LEU A 771 -29.46 -32.80 38.78
N ALA A 772 -29.99 -33.40 37.71
CA ALA A 772 -29.76 -32.97 36.34
C ALA A 772 -30.23 -31.52 36.11
N GLN A 773 -31.41 -31.16 36.64
CA GLN A 773 -31.96 -29.80 36.60
C GLN A 773 -31.03 -28.80 37.33
N GLY A 774 -30.56 -29.15 38.53
CA GLY A 774 -29.62 -28.32 39.30
C GLY A 774 -28.26 -28.14 38.62
N LEU A 775 -27.72 -29.18 37.98
CA LEU A 775 -26.46 -29.12 37.23
C LEU A 775 -26.59 -28.30 35.94
N CYS A 776 -27.67 -28.52 35.17
CA CYS A 776 -27.94 -27.76 33.95
C CYS A 776 -28.14 -26.26 34.26
N ALA A 777 -28.89 -25.93 35.31
CA ALA A 777 -29.09 -24.56 35.76
C ALA A 777 -27.76 -23.87 36.15
N LYS A 778 -26.90 -24.55 36.93
CA LYS A 778 -25.56 -24.04 37.30
C LYS A 778 -24.69 -23.78 36.06
N LEU A 779 -24.64 -24.73 35.12
CA LEU A 779 -23.88 -24.57 33.88
C LEU A 779 -24.39 -23.36 33.06
N CYS A 780 -25.71 -23.22 32.92
CA CYS A 780 -26.31 -22.10 32.23
C CYS A 780 -26.05 -20.75 32.92
N GLN A 781 -26.06 -20.71 34.25
CA GLN A 781 -25.74 -19.52 35.03
C GLN A 781 -24.28 -19.11 34.82
N ALA A 782 -23.33 -20.05 34.90
CA ALA A 782 -21.90 -19.76 34.72
C ALA A 782 -21.58 -19.28 33.29
N ILE A 783 -22.22 -19.85 32.26
CA ILE A 783 -22.09 -19.39 30.87
C ILE A 783 -22.69 -17.98 30.72
N LYS A 784 -23.88 -17.70 31.28
CA LYS A 784 -24.46 -16.35 31.29
C LYS A 784 -23.56 -15.33 31.98
N GLN A 785 -22.97 -15.67 33.13
CA GLN A 785 -22.02 -14.82 33.86
C GLN A 785 -20.76 -14.52 33.02
N LYS A 786 -20.15 -15.54 32.40
CA LYS A 786 -19.02 -15.36 31.46
C LYS A 786 -19.34 -14.33 30.37
N HIS A 787 -20.46 -14.48 29.66
CA HIS A 787 -20.82 -13.55 28.58
C HIS A 787 -21.24 -12.16 29.10
N GLN A 788 -21.81 -12.06 30.31
CA GLN A 788 -22.09 -10.79 30.96
C GLN A 788 -20.80 -10.04 31.32
N THR A 789 -19.79 -10.74 31.85
CA THR A 789 -18.46 -10.18 32.14
C THR A 789 -17.80 -9.60 30.90
N GLU A 790 -17.83 -10.30 29.75
CA GLU A 790 -17.28 -9.75 28.50
C GLU A 790 -18.09 -8.55 27.99
N ARG A 791 -19.43 -8.60 28.01
CA ARG A 791 -20.29 -7.44 27.68
C ARG A 791 -19.98 -6.20 28.52
N ILE A 792 -19.66 -6.38 29.81
CA ILE A 792 -19.30 -5.27 30.70
C ILE A 792 -17.91 -4.71 30.34
N LYS A 793 -16.92 -5.56 30.03
CA LYS A 793 -15.60 -5.10 29.55
C LYS A 793 -15.70 -4.32 28.23
N GLU A 794 -16.53 -4.81 27.30
CA GLU A 794 -16.80 -4.16 26.01
C GLU A 794 -17.44 -2.78 26.20
N ALA A 795 -18.46 -2.68 27.04
CA ALA A 795 -19.09 -1.40 27.38
C ALA A 795 -18.09 -0.43 28.03
N ILE A 796 -17.25 -0.89 28.97
CA ILE A 796 -16.18 -0.09 29.57
C ILE A 796 -15.19 0.41 28.51
N ARG A 797 -14.81 -0.40 27.51
CA ARG A 797 -13.95 0.05 26.39
C ARG A 797 -14.63 1.18 25.60
N ILE A 798 -15.90 1.02 25.23
CA ILE A 798 -16.65 2.02 24.46
C ILE A 798 -16.79 3.33 25.26
N HIS A 799 -17.27 3.29 26.49
CA HIS A 799 -17.45 4.50 27.29
C HIS A 799 -16.12 5.20 27.62
N LYS A 800 -15.00 4.47 27.79
CA LYS A 800 -13.67 5.07 27.92
C LYS A 800 -13.30 5.90 26.69
N ILE A 801 -13.53 5.37 25.49
CA ILE A 801 -13.24 6.08 24.24
C ILE A 801 -14.13 7.32 24.12
N VAL A 802 -15.44 7.21 24.39
CA VAL A 802 -16.35 8.38 24.41
C VAL A 802 -15.92 9.42 25.44
N SER A 803 -15.48 9.00 26.64
CA SER A 803 -14.96 9.90 27.69
C SER A 803 -13.70 10.62 27.22
N THR A 804 -12.69 9.90 26.73
CA THR A 804 -11.45 10.50 26.20
C THR A 804 -11.74 11.44 25.03
N GLN A 805 -12.60 11.06 24.08
CA GLN A 805 -12.97 11.94 22.97
C GLN A 805 -13.70 13.20 23.42
N SER A 806 -14.66 13.08 24.35
CA SER A 806 -15.38 14.24 24.91
C SER A 806 -14.43 15.18 25.65
N GLN A 807 -13.43 14.64 26.37
CA GLN A 807 -12.36 15.39 27.01
C GLN A 807 -11.46 16.11 25.99
N LEU A 808 -11.03 15.44 24.93
CA LEU A 808 -10.19 16.04 23.88
C LEU A 808 -10.93 17.13 23.11
N LEU A 809 -12.18 16.87 22.67
CA LEU A 809 -13.00 17.85 21.96
C LEU A 809 -13.35 19.06 22.86
N SER A 810 -13.62 18.85 24.16
CA SER A 810 -13.74 19.96 25.13
C SER A 810 -12.46 20.77 25.22
N SER A 811 -11.31 20.10 25.24
CA SER A 811 -9.99 20.75 25.34
C SER A 811 -9.67 21.55 24.08
N VAL A 812 -9.89 21.01 22.88
CA VAL A 812 -9.75 21.75 21.62
C VAL A 812 -10.69 22.96 21.58
N HIS A 813 -11.97 22.78 21.90
CA HIS A 813 -12.96 23.86 21.90
C HIS A 813 -12.56 25.01 22.83
N ILE A 814 -12.03 24.71 24.02
CA ILE A 814 -11.48 25.74 24.91
C ILE A 814 -10.15 26.30 24.41
N TRP A 815 -9.20 25.49 23.94
CA TRP A 815 -7.88 25.96 23.49
C TRP A 815 -7.92 26.85 22.23
N VAL A 816 -8.95 26.70 21.39
CA VAL A 816 -9.25 27.62 20.28
C VAL A 816 -9.80 28.96 20.80
N ASN A 817 -10.64 28.91 21.83
CA ASN A 817 -11.41 30.07 22.32
C ASN A 817 -10.86 30.72 23.62
N GLU A 818 -9.77 30.21 24.21
CA GLU A 818 -9.30 30.57 25.57
C GLU A 818 -9.10 32.08 25.77
N ARG A 819 -8.67 32.79 24.72
CA ARG A 819 -8.49 34.25 24.70
C ARG A 819 -9.78 35.05 24.95
N PHE A 820 -10.96 34.48 24.68
CA PHE A 820 -12.27 35.12 24.83
C PHE A 820 -12.99 34.71 26.12
N LEU A 821 -12.36 33.90 26.99
CA LEU A 821 -12.99 33.27 28.14
C LEU A 821 -12.44 33.78 29.48
N PRO A 822 -13.29 33.93 30.52
CA PRO A 822 -12.83 34.27 31.85
C PRO A 822 -12.09 33.08 32.49
N LEU A 823 -10.87 33.32 32.96
CA LEU A 823 -10.09 32.38 33.76
C LEU A 823 -10.26 32.69 35.27
N PRO A 824 -10.28 31.67 36.16
CA PRO A 824 -10.22 30.24 35.87
C PRO A 824 -11.56 29.67 35.38
N LEU A 825 -11.50 28.64 34.54
CA LEU A 825 -12.67 27.90 34.08
C LEU A 825 -13.12 26.86 35.12
N PRO A 826 -14.42 26.52 35.20
CA PRO A 826 -14.97 25.59 36.20
C PRO A 826 -14.78 24.11 35.83
N PHE A 827 -14.41 23.81 34.58
CA PHE A 827 -14.42 22.48 34.00
C PHE A 827 -13.26 21.60 34.50
N ALA A 828 -13.58 20.49 35.17
CA ALA A 828 -12.58 19.63 35.80
C ALA A 828 -11.97 18.56 34.86
N HIS A 829 -12.63 18.25 33.75
CA HIS A 829 -12.19 17.25 32.77
C HIS A 829 -11.24 17.80 31.71
N ILE A 830 -11.26 19.11 31.47
CA ILE A 830 -10.51 19.76 30.39
C ILE A 830 -9.02 19.73 30.67
N ILE A 831 -8.22 19.34 29.67
CA ILE A 831 -6.76 19.29 29.79
C ILE A 831 -6.25 20.74 29.90
N PRO A 832 -5.75 21.19 31.07
CA PRO A 832 -5.47 22.58 31.29
C PRO A 832 -4.09 22.93 30.71
N ARG A 833 -4.10 23.61 29.56
CA ARG A 833 -2.90 24.10 28.85
C ARG A 833 -1.86 24.72 29.78
N ASN A 834 -2.31 25.52 30.74
CA ASN A 834 -1.47 26.17 31.74
C ASN A 834 -0.67 25.18 32.60
N VAL A 835 -1.26 24.04 32.97
CA VAL A 835 -0.58 22.98 33.75
C VAL A 835 0.43 22.23 32.88
N LEU A 836 0.10 21.95 31.61
CA LEU A 836 1.06 21.37 30.66
C LEU A 836 2.29 22.27 30.48
N LEU A 837 2.10 23.58 30.30
CA LEU A 837 3.21 24.54 30.19
C LEU A 837 4.08 24.57 31.45
N THR A 838 3.49 24.54 32.65
CA THR A 838 4.30 24.42 33.89
C THR A 838 5.01 23.07 34.00
N ASN A 839 4.42 21.99 33.50
CA ASN A 839 5.07 20.68 33.49
C ASN A 839 6.26 20.64 32.52
N PHE A 840 6.15 21.27 31.33
CA PHE A 840 7.25 21.43 30.39
C PHE A 840 8.38 22.29 30.96
N GLN A 841 8.05 23.42 31.61
CA GLN A 841 9.05 24.27 32.27
C GLN A 841 9.78 23.51 33.40
N ASN A 842 9.04 22.77 34.23
CA ASN A 842 9.59 21.90 35.26
C ASN A 842 10.46 20.79 34.67
N ALA A 843 10.04 20.16 33.56
CA ALA A 843 10.82 19.12 32.89
C ALA A 843 12.15 19.66 32.38
N ILE A 844 12.16 20.79 31.64
CA ILE A 844 13.39 21.41 31.12
C ILE A 844 14.36 21.78 32.26
N GLN A 845 13.86 22.46 33.31
CA GLN A 845 14.71 22.89 34.42
C GLN A 845 15.34 21.69 35.15
N ASN A 846 14.56 20.66 35.47
CA ASN A 846 15.08 19.49 36.18
C ASN A 846 15.98 18.63 35.28
N LEU A 847 15.60 18.35 34.03
CA LEU A 847 16.40 17.55 33.11
C LEU A 847 17.72 18.24 32.76
N GLY A 848 17.73 19.57 32.62
CA GLY A 848 18.95 20.36 32.41
C GLY A 848 19.90 20.33 33.61
N ALA A 849 19.36 20.49 34.83
CA ALA A 849 20.14 20.34 36.06
C ALA A 849 20.72 18.93 36.22
N TRP A 850 19.91 17.89 35.99
CA TRP A 850 20.36 16.49 36.01
C TRP A 850 21.42 16.21 34.94
N LYS A 851 21.26 16.71 33.70
CA LYS A 851 22.27 16.54 32.63
C LYS A 851 23.65 17.07 33.04
N ILE A 852 23.71 18.24 33.68
CA ILE A 852 24.96 18.83 34.18
C ILE A 852 25.54 18.03 35.37
N SER A 853 24.70 17.49 36.24
CA SER A 853 25.17 16.68 37.38
C SER A 853 25.68 15.31 36.95
N ILE A 854 24.93 14.65 36.07
CA ILE A 854 25.20 13.29 35.58
C ILE A 854 26.42 13.25 34.67
N GLN A 855 26.65 14.28 33.84
CA GLN A 855 27.88 14.36 33.04
C GLN A 855 29.15 14.32 33.91
N LYS A 856 29.16 15.02 35.04
CA LYS A 856 30.32 15.03 35.97
C LYS A 856 30.60 13.65 36.55
N ILE A 857 29.54 12.95 36.99
CA ILE A 857 29.68 11.59 37.53
C ILE A 857 30.12 10.62 36.42
N CYS A 858 29.64 10.80 35.18
CA CYS A 858 30.10 10.06 34.01
C CYS A 858 31.60 10.32 33.73
N ASP A 859 32.05 11.57 33.74
CA ASP A 859 33.46 11.93 33.55
C ASP A 859 34.37 11.30 34.64
N GLU A 860 33.89 11.24 35.89
CA GLU A 860 34.58 10.57 37.00
C GLU A 860 34.64 9.04 36.78
N VAL A 861 33.53 8.38 36.45
CA VAL A 861 33.48 6.94 36.11
C VAL A 861 34.38 6.61 34.92
N LEU A 862 34.36 7.43 33.86
CA LEU A 862 35.27 7.32 32.72
C LEU A 862 36.74 7.46 33.12
N SER A 863 37.05 8.30 34.12
CA SER A 863 38.42 8.42 34.66
C SER A 863 38.87 7.13 35.36
N PHE A 864 37.99 6.50 36.15
CA PHE A 864 38.26 5.22 36.81
C PHE A 864 38.39 4.09 35.77
N ASN A 865 37.51 4.02 34.77
CA ASN A 865 37.59 3.07 33.66
C ASN A 865 38.95 3.18 32.94
N LYS A 866 39.37 4.38 32.55
CA LYS A 866 40.70 4.63 31.95
C LYS A 866 41.85 4.20 32.87
N ALA A 867 41.75 4.48 34.18
CA ALA A 867 42.76 4.11 35.16
C ALA A 867 42.85 2.59 35.42
N ILE A 868 41.75 1.84 35.26
CA ILE A 868 41.67 0.39 35.43
C ILE A 868 42.07 -0.33 34.13
N VAL A 869 41.70 0.16 32.95
CA VAL A 869 42.14 -0.41 31.66
C VAL A 869 43.67 -0.42 31.51
N GLN A 870 44.35 0.66 31.94
CA GLN A 870 45.82 0.70 31.94
C GLN A 870 46.43 -0.34 32.90
N ARG A 871 45.84 -0.52 34.09
CA ARG A 871 46.26 -1.56 35.05
C ARG A 871 46.04 -2.96 34.50
N LEU A 872 44.88 -3.23 33.90
CA LEU A 872 44.58 -4.51 33.24
C LEU A 872 45.57 -4.78 32.10
N LYS A 873 45.93 -3.76 31.31
CA LYS A 873 46.94 -3.89 30.24
C LYS A 873 48.32 -4.28 30.78
N TRP A 874 48.76 -3.72 31.90
CA TRP A 874 49.99 -4.15 32.57
C TRP A 874 49.87 -5.55 33.19
N ALA A 875 48.75 -5.85 33.85
CA ALA A 875 48.50 -7.14 34.49
C ALA A 875 48.43 -8.29 33.48
N VAL A 876 47.81 -8.08 32.32
CA VAL A 876 47.78 -9.01 31.19
C VAL A 876 49.17 -9.20 30.56
N GLY A 877 49.96 -8.13 30.45
CA GLY A 877 51.36 -8.21 30.00
C GLY A 877 52.25 -9.02 30.94
N ALA A 878 51.95 -9.05 32.25
CA ALA A 878 52.64 -9.88 33.23
C ALA A 878 52.04 -11.29 33.38
N ASN A 879 50.74 -11.45 33.14
CA ASN A 879 50.00 -12.71 33.25
C ASN A 879 48.91 -12.82 32.16
N PRO A 880 49.21 -13.51 31.03
CA PRO A 880 48.27 -13.66 29.92
C PRO A 880 46.94 -14.37 30.24
N SER A 881 46.78 -15.05 31.38
CA SER A 881 45.48 -15.65 31.74
C SER A 881 44.40 -14.61 32.06
N LEU A 882 44.78 -13.36 32.33
CA LEU A 882 43.86 -12.25 32.58
C LEU A 882 43.23 -11.66 31.31
N ASN A 883 43.61 -12.13 30.10
CA ASN A 883 43.02 -11.65 28.84
C ASN A 883 41.49 -11.78 28.78
N GLY A 884 40.94 -12.88 29.31
CA GLY A 884 39.49 -13.09 29.37
C GLY A 884 38.80 -12.04 30.25
N LEU A 885 39.37 -11.76 31.43
CA LEU A 885 38.89 -10.73 32.34
C LEU A 885 38.95 -9.32 31.72
N GLN A 886 40.05 -8.98 31.03
CA GLN A 886 40.17 -7.69 30.35
C GLN A 886 39.11 -7.52 29.25
N ARG A 887 38.83 -8.58 28.49
CA ARG A 887 37.74 -8.58 27.49
C ARG A 887 36.38 -8.35 28.16
N SER A 888 36.00 -9.16 29.15
CA SER A 888 34.69 -9.03 29.82
C SER A 888 34.50 -7.66 30.49
N PHE A 889 35.57 -7.06 31.02
CA PHE A 889 35.53 -5.69 31.54
C PHE A 889 35.20 -4.66 30.43
N LEU A 890 35.93 -4.70 29.31
CA LEU A 890 35.72 -3.77 28.19
C LEU A 890 34.33 -3.94 27.56
N GLU A 891 33.88 -5.18 27.34
CA GLU A 891 32.53 -5.49 26.84
C GLU A 891 31.42 -5.05 27.80
N CYS A 892 31.71 -4.91 29.10
CA CYS A 892 30.77 -4.36 30.08
C CYS A 892 30.76 -2.83 30.03
N VAL A 893 31.93 -2.18 29.97
CA VAL A 893 32.05 -0.71 29.84
C VAL A 893 31.34 -0.23 28.58
N GLU A 894 31.56 -0.86 27.42
CA GLU A 894 30.92 -0.52 26.14
C GLU A 894 29.38 -0.57 26.22
N LYS A 895 28.82 -1.61 26.85
CA LYS A 895 27.36 -1.74 27.06
C LYS A 895 26.81 -0.71 28.03
N GLN A 896 27.58 -0.36 29.07
CA GLN A 896 27.20 0.66 30.04
C GLN A 896 27.26 2.08 29.44
N GLU A 897 28.25 2.36 28.59
CA GLU A 897 28.33 3.62 27.82
C GLU A 897 27.18 3.73 26.80
N LEU A 898 26.83 2.65 26.10
CA LEU A 898 25.69 2.63 25.19
C LEU A 898 24.36 2.86 25.91
N LYS A 899 24.11 2.14 27.02
CA LYS A 899 22.94 2.34 27.90
C LYS A 899 22.83 3.78 28.44
N PHE A 900 23.97 4.43 28.69
CA PHE A 900 24.02 5.82 29.10
C PHE A 900 23.70 6.80 27.96
N ASN A 901 24.25 6.58 26.77
CA ASN A 901 24.04 7.44 25.61
C ASN A 901 22.57 7.44 25.18
N GLU A 902 21.93 6.28 25.03
CA GLU A 902 20.49 6.18 24.69
C GLU A 902 19.61 6.93 25.71
N HIS A 903 19.95 6.85 27.00
CA HIS A 903 19.23 7.57 28.06
C HIS A 903 19.41 9.10 27.96
N SER A 904 20.64 9.55 27.72
CA SER A 904 21.00 10.96 27.54
C SER A 904 20.38 11.57 26.27
N GLU A 905 20.24 10.77 25.20
CA GLU A 905 19.55 11.14 23.98
C GLU A 905 18.05 11.32 24.22
N ILE A 906 17.37 10.36 24.85
CA ILE A 906 15.94 10.49 25.22
C ILE A 906 15.73 11.71 26.13
N ALA A 907 16.58 11.91 27.14
CA ALA A 907 16.52 13.08 28.03
C ALA A 907 16.68 14.41 27.26
N SER A 908 17.55 14.43 26.24
CA SER A 908 17.81 15.62 25.42
C SER A 908 16.68 15.89 24.43
N GLY A 909 16.14 14.86 23.78
CA GLY A 909 15.00 14.96 22.87
C GLY A 909 13.75 15.51 23.58
N VAL A 910 13.43 14.98 24.76
CA VAL A 910 12.31 15.46 25.58
C VAL A 910 12.49 16.93 25.97
N MET A 911 13.70 17.39 26.33
CA MET A 911 13.96 18.80 26.61
C MET A 911 13.74 19.70 25.39
N ILE A 912 14.25 19.31 24.22
CA ILE A 912 14.11 20.10 22.98
C ILE A 912 12.64 20.22 22.57
N GLN A 913 11.89 19.12 22.63
CA GLN A 913 10.45 19.10 22.32
C GLN A 913 9.63 19.93 23.32
N CYS A 914 9.92 19.83 24.62
CA CYS A 914 9.30 20.70 25.63
C CYS A 914 9.58 22.19 25.36
N ALA A 915 10.80 22.52 24.91
CA ALA A 915 11.19 23.91 24.63
C ALA A 915 10.47 24.47 23.40
N ALA A 916 10.41 23.72 22.30
CA ALA A 916 9.71 24.12 21.07
C ALA A 916 8.20 24.34 21.30
N VAL A 917 7.56 23.48 22.11
CA VAL A 917 6.15 23.64 22.50
C VAL A 917 5.95 24.90 23.37
N ILE A 918 6.87 25.22 24.29
CA ILE A 918 6.80 26.45 25.08
C ILE A 918 6.98 27.70 24.18
N ALA A 919 7.93 27.70 23.25
CA ALA A 919 8.17 28.83 22.36
C ALA A 919 6.90 29.19 21.56
N TYR A 920 6.29 28.19 20.92
CA TYR A 920 5.03 28.33 20.19
C TYR A 920 3.88 28.86 21.07
N GLU A 921 3.68 28.29 22.26
CA GLU A 921 2.57 28.67 23.13
C GLU A 921 2.77 30.04 23.83
N ASN A 922 4.02 30.49 24.01
CA ASN A 922 4.30 31.83 24.51
C ASN A 922 3.86 32.91 23.50
N VAL A 923 4.16 32.73 22.20
CA VAL A 923 3.74 33.67 21.15
C VAL A 923 2.21 33.74 21.05
N LYS A 924 1.50 32.62 21.21
CA LYS A 924 0.03 32.63 21.25
C LYS A 924 -0.54 33.38 22.48
N ARG A 925 0.25 33.59 23.54
CA ARG A 925 -0.16 34.10 24.85
C ARG A 925 0.22 35.55 25.13
N ASN A 926 1.43 35.97 24.74
CA ASN A 926 2.00 37.27 25.11
C ASN A 926 1.49 38.37 24.18
N ALA A 927 0.24 38.81 24.39
CA ALA A 927 -0.42 39.79 23.54
C ALA A 927 0.35 41.12 23.35
N ILE A 928 1.17 41.53 24.33
CA ILE A 928 2.00 42.74 24.26
C ILE A 928 3.17 42.53 23.27
N GLU A 929 3.92 41.44 23.43
CA GLU A 929 4.99 41.04 22.50
C GLU A 929 4.42 40.77 21.10
N LEU A 930 3.18 40.27 20.99
CA LEU A 930 2.49 40.09 19.71
C LEU A 930 2.22 41.44 19.03
N THR A 931 1.72 42.45 19.76
CA THR A 931 1.51 43.80 19.20
C THR A 931 2.82 44.49 18.84
N GLU A 932 3.88 44.35 19.65
CA GLU A 932 5.20 44.90 19.32
C GLU A 932 5.78 44.23 18.06
N ASN A 933 5.59 42.91 17.90
CA ASN A 933 6.02 42.18 16.70
C ASN A 933 5.18 42.51 15.44
N ASP A 934 3.87 42.72 15.57
CA ASP A 934 3.00 43.17 14.48
C ASP A 934 3.37 44.60 14.02
N GLU A 935 3.65 45.51 14.97
CA GLU A 935 4.11 46.87 14.67
C GLU A 935 5.50 46.84 13.99
N ASN A 936 6.45 46.04 14.50
CA ASN A 936 7.76 45.87 13.88
C ASN A 936 7.68 45.25 12.46
N PHE A 937 6.85 44.24 12.25
CA PHE A 937 6.60 43.65 10.92
C PHE A 937 6.03 44.70 9.96
N THR A 938 5.05 45.48 10.43
CA THR A 938 4.44 46.58 9.66
C THR A 938 5.48 47.63 9.25
N LEU A 939 6.40 47.99 10.15
CA LEU A 939 7.49 48.93 9.84
C LEU A 939 8.46 48.37 8.79
N LEU A 940 8.89 47.11 8.92
CA LEU A 940 9.83 46.48 7.99
C LEU A 940 9.23 46.31 6.58
N ILE A 941 7.97 45.87 6.47
CA ILE A 941 7.27 45.78 5.17
C ILE A 941 7.07 47.18 4.55
N ASN A 942 6.83 48.21 5.36
CA ASN A 942 6.76 49.59 4.87
C ASN A 942 8.12 50.12 4.38
N GLU A 943 9.23 49.80 5.07
CA GLU A 943 10.57 50.14 4.58
C GLU A 943 10.89 49.40 3.28
N LEU A 944 10.66 48.08 3.21
CA LEU A 944 10.85 47.27 2.00
C LEU A 944 10.08 47.85 0.80
N ARG A 945 8.81 48.23 1.00
CA ARG A 945 7.97 48.90 -0.01
C ARG A 945 8.55 50.25 -0.46
N LEU A 946 9.13 51.04 0.45
CA LEU A 946 9.79 52.31 0.12
C LEU A 946 11.10 52.08 -0.65
N LYS A 947 11.93 51.10 -0.25
CA LYS A 947 13.16 50.72 -0.98
C LYS A 947 12.84 50.21 -2.38
N HIS A 948 11.88 49.31 -2.52
CA HIS A 948 11.46 48.78 -3.82
C HIS A 948 10.97 49.90 -4.75
N LYS A 949 10.19 50.86 -4.23
CA LYS A 949 9.75 52.02 -4.99
C LYS A 949 10.90 52.91 -5.46
N ALA A 950 11.94 53.10 -4.64
CA ALA A 950 13.14 53.85 -5.01
C ALA A 950 13.96 53.09 -6.08
N TYR A 951 14.17 51.78 -5.89
CA TYR A 951 14.81 50.90 -6.87
C TYR A 951 14.08 50.94 -8.22
N LYS A 952 12.75 50.76 -8.25
CA LYS A 952 11.95 50.80 -9.49
C LYS A 952 12.03 52.14 -10.21
N GLN A 953 12.22 53.25 -9.48
CA GLN A 953 12.46 54.57 -10.08
C GLN A 953 13.87 54.75 -10.65
N ALA A 954 14.89 54.14 -10.04
CA ALA A 954 16.26 54.19 -10.55
C ALA A 954 16.46 53.21 -11.73
N ALA A 955 15.89 52.01 -11.66
CA ALA A 955 15.92 51.00 -12.72
C ALA A 955 15.27 51.51 -14.01
N ALA A 956 14.17 52.27 -13.92
CA ALA A 956 13.52 52.90 -15.08
C ALA A 956 14.37 53.97 -15.81
N VAL A 957 15.55 54.31 -15.29
CA VAL A 957 16.46 55.35 -15.81
C VAL A 957 17.76 54.75 -16.41
N ILE A 958 17.90 53.42 -16.41
CA ILE A 958 19.02 52.68 -17.00
C ILE A 958 18.46 51.55 -17.89
N THR A 959 19.05 51.33 -19.07
CA THR A 959 18.70 50.16 -19.89
C THR A 959 19.55 48.94 -19.50
N PRO A 960 19.06 47.69 -19.67
CA PRO A 960 19.86 46.50 -19.36
C PRO A 960 21.22 46.42 -20.09
N ILE A 961 21.28 47.01 -21.29
CA ILE A 961 22.52 47.12 -22.09
C ILE A 961 23.51 48.09 -21.42
N GLU A 962 23.02 49.24 -20.94
CA GLU A 962 23.82 50.21 -20.20
C GLU A 962 24.30 49.66 -18.84
N GLU A 963 23.45 48.93 -18.11
CA GLU A 963 23.83 48.24 -16.87
C GLU A 963 24.96 47.23 -17.11
N ALA A 964 24.79 46.34 -18.08
CA ALA A 964 25.80 45.34 -18.43
C ALA A 964 27.13 45.96 -18.90
N LEU A 965 27.10 47.14 -19.54
CA LEU A 965 28.32 47.88 -19.91
C LEU A 965 29.12 48.40 -18.70
N VAL A 966 28.45 48.84 -17.62
CA VAL A 966 29.15 49.28 -16.40
C VAL A 966 29.63 48.09 -15.56
N GLN A 967 28.88 46.99 -15.55
CA GLN A 967 29.31 45.73 -14.92
C GLN A 967 30.56 45.14 -15.58
N LEU A 968 30.72 45.34 -16.91
CA LEU A 968 31.91 44.95 -17.65
C LEU A 968 33.14 45.83 -17.31
N LEU A 969 32.97 47.15 -17.25
CA LEU A 969 34.02 48.09 -16.88
C LEU A 969 33.44 49.42 -16.37
N ASP A 970 33.67 49.80 -15.10
CA ASP A 970 33.26 51.12 -14.61
C ASP A 970 34.07 52.24 -15.31
N PRO A 971 33.44 53.30 -15.84
CA PRO A 971 34.14 54.45 -16.40
C PRO A 971 35.01 55.24 -15.41
N GLU A 972 34.78 55.13 -14.09
CA GLU A 972 35.41 55.97 -13.03
C GLU A 972 35.35 57.50 -13.29
N GLY A 973 34.46 57.96 -14.17
CA GLY A 973 34.45 59.33 -14.66
C GLY A 973 33.54 59.56 -15.87
N PRO A 974 33.75 60.66 -16.64
CA PRO A 974 33.12 60.84 -17.94
C PRO A 974 33.70 59.84 -18.95
N VAL A 975 32.84 59.25 -19.78
CA VAL A 975 33.25 58.23 -20.76
C VAL A 975 34.21 58.84 -21.80
N ASP A 976 35.39 58.24 -21.94
CA ASP A 976 36.44 58.68 -22.87
C ASP A 976 36.77 57.60 -23.92
N GLN A 977 37.59 57.96 -24.91
CA GLN A 977 37.97 57.05 -25.98
C GLN A 977 38.84 55.87 -25.48
N CYS A 978 39.51 55.99 -24.33
CA CYS A 978 40.28 54.90 -23.74
C CYS A 978 39.34 53.83 -23.19
N TRP A 979 38.34 54.22 -22.41
CA TRP A 979 37.29 53.32 -21.90
C TRP A 979 36.55 52.62 -23.04
N ILE A 980 36.13 53.38 -24.08
CA ILE A 980 35.45 52.82 -25.26
C ILE A 980 36.29 51.73 -25.94
N ASN A 981 37.56 52.00 -26.23
CA ASN A 981 38.44 51.03 -26.87
C ASN A 981 38.67 49.78 -26.01
N ASN A 982 38.79 49.95 -24.68
CA ASN A 982 38.96 48.85 -23.73
C ASN A 982 37.68 47.99 -23.63
N VAL A 983 36.51 48.62 -23.59
CA VAL A 983 35.21 47.94 -23.60
C VAL A 983 34.99 47.18 -24.91
N SER A 984 35.32 47.76 -26.07
CA SER A 984 35.26 47.04 -27.35
C SER A 984 36.14 45.78 -27.33
N GLY A 985 37.39 45.89 -26.88
CA GLY A 985 38.30 44.74 -26.80
C GLY A 985 37.83 43.65 -25.83
N LEU A 986 37.23 44.03 -24.70
CA LEU A 986 36.62 43.09 -23.76
C LEU A 986 35.36 42.42 -24.34
N LEU A 987 34.51 43.18 -25.04
CA LEU A 987 33.33 42.64 -25.74
C LEU A 987 33.72 41.70 -26.88
N ASP A 988 34.78 42.00 -27.64
CA ASP A 988 35.35 41.09 -28.65
C ASP A 988 35.82 39.77 -28.01
N GLU A 989 36.67 39.84 -26.97
CA GLU A 989 37.19 38.64 -26.28
C GLU A 989 36.07 37.80 -25.63
N MET A 990 35.05 38.45 -25.04
CA MET A 990 33.89 37.78 -24.46
C MET A 990 32.94 37.20 -25.51
N THR A 991 32.73 37.88 -26.65
CA THR A 991 31.93 37.34 -27.76
C THR A 991 32.60 36.10 -28.36
N ASP A 992 33.91 36.15 -28.57
CA ASP A 992 34.70 34.98 -28.99
C ASP A 992 34.66 33.86 -27.94
N ALA A 993 34.63 34.18 -26.64
CA ALA A 993 34.50 33.20 -25.56
C ALA A 993 33.11 32.54 -25.54
N MET A 994 32.02 33.32 -25.63
CA MET A 994 30.65 32.80 -25.65
C MET A 994 30.36 32.01 -26.92
N GLN A 995 30.83 32.45 -28.09
CA GLN A 995 30.69 31.68 -29.32
C GLN A 995 31.42 30.33 -29.23
N ARG A 996 32.56 30.25 -28.51
CA ARG A 996 33.23 28.97 -28.19
C ARG A 996 32.44 28.12 -27.18
N LYS A 997 31.85 28.74 -26.14
CA LYS A 997 31.03 28.10 -25.09
C LYS A 997 29.78 27.44 -25.68
N ILE A 998 29.01 28.18 -26.49
CA ILE A 998 27.87 27.68 -27.28
C ILE A 998 28.33 26.53 -28.18
N SER A 999 29.44 26.71 -28.91
CA SER A 999 30.02 25.65 -29.77
C SER A 999 30.50 24.41 -29.01
N SER A 1000 30.61 24.41 -27.67
CA SER A 1000 30.76 23.20 -26.85
C SER A 1000 29.41 22.61 -26.45
N LEU A 1001 28.49 23.43 -25.91
CA LEU A 1001 27.17 22.97 -25.48
C LEU A 1001 26.34 22.35 -26.63
N GLU A 1002 26.47 22.86 -27.86
CA GLU A 1002 25.90 22.24 -29.06
C GLU A 1002 26.36 20.78 -29.26
N LYS A 1003 27.65 20.51 -29.00
CA LYS A 1003 28.23 19.16 -29.15
C LYS A 1003 27.81 18.27 -28.00
N ASP A 1004 27.86 18.79 -26.78
CA ASP A 1004 27.49 18.04 -25.58
C ASP A 1004 26.01 17.63 -25.64
N LEU A 1005 25.11 18.54 -26.04
CA LEU A 1005 23.69 18.27 -26.29
C LEU A 1005 23.47 17.18 -27.35
N VAL A 1006 24.24 17.17 -28.44
CA VAL A 1006 24.19 16.07 -29.42
C VAL A 1006 24.65 14.74 -28.82
N THR A 1007 25.67 14.73 -27.95
CA THR A 1007 26.09 13.50 -27.27
C THR A 1007 25.05 13.01 -26.26
N THR A 1008 24.37 13.91 -25.52
CA THR A 1008 23.29 13.54 -24.59
C THR A 1008 22.09 12.97 -25.35
N GLN A 1009 21.75 13.51 -26.53
CA GLN A 1009 20.73 12.93 -27.42
C GLN A 1009 21.09 11.52 -27.91
N ASP A 1010 22.32 11.30 -28.39
CA ASP A 1010 22.76 9.96 -28.82
C ASP A 1010 22.82 8.98 -27.63
N ASN A 1011 23.19 9.42 -26.42
CA ASN A 1011 23.15 8.62 -25.19
C ASN A 1011 21.71 8.24 -24.79
N LEU A 1012 20.75 9.17 -24.89
CA LEU A 1012 19.33 8.87 -24.67
C LEU A 1012 18.79 7.86 -25.69
N GLN A 1013 19.23 7.92 -26.95
CA GLN A 1013 18.89 6.91 -27.97
C GLN A 1013 19.51 5.54 -27.66
N LEU A 1014 20.76 5.48 -27.17
CA LEU A 1014 21.37 4.24 -26.68
C LEU A 1014 20.63 3.69 -25.46
N SER A 1015 20.19 4.54 -24.54
CA SER A 1015 19.39 4.19 -23.37
C SER A 1015 18.02 3.59 -23.76
N ALA A 1016 17.34 4.18 -24.75
CA ALA A 1016 16.10 3.63 -25.29
C ALA A 1016 16.32 2.28 -26.02
N HIS A 1017 17.46 2.08 -26.67
CA HIS A 1017 17.85 0.77 -27.22
C HIS A 1017 18.16 -0.27 -26.12
N LYS A 1018 18.77 0.15 -25.00
CA LYS A 1018 19.05 -0.69 -23.82
C LYS A 1018 17.73 -1.14 -23.17
N LEU A 1019 16.77 -0.23 -22.96
CA LEU A 1019 15.39 -0.54 -22.55
C LEU A 1019 14.72 -1.53 -23.49
N ARG A 1020 14.89 -1.37 -24.81
CA ARG A 1020 14.34 -2.33 -25.78
C ARG A 1020 14.99 -3.71 -25.67
N SER A 1021 16.29 -3.80 -25.40
CA SER A 1021 16.98 -5.09 -25.23
C SER A 1021 16.52 -5.83 -23.97
N LEU A 1022 16.25 -5.11 -22.86
CA LEU A 1022 15.67 -5.70 -21.65
C LEU A 1022 14.31 -6.34 -21.98
N LEU A 1023 13.45 -5.66 -22.75
CA LEU A 1023 12.13 -6.20 -23.09
C LEU A 1023 12.15 -7.55 -23.82
N ASP A 1024 13.23 -7.97 -24.47
CA ASP A 1024 13.30 -9.25 -25.18
C ASP A 1024 13.93 -10.40 -24.36
N ASN A 1025 14.07 -10.21 -23.03
CA ASN A 1025 14.54 -11.23 -22.06
C ASN A 1025 13.68 -12.52 -22.05
N GLU A 1026 14.34 -13.67 -21.90
CA GLU A 1026 13.73 -15.02 -21.86
C GLU A 1026 12.72 -15.20 -20.72
N LEU A 1027 12.93 -14.55 -19.56
CA LEU A 1027 11.98 -14.57 -18.43
C LEU A 1027 10.56 -14.13 -18.85
N ARG A 1028 10.46 -13.17 -19.79
CA ARG A 1028 9.19 -12.68 -20.33
C ARG A 1028 8.48 -13.75 -21.17
N MET A 1029 9.20 -14.71 -21.74
CA MET A 1029 8.59 -15.87 -22.40
C MET A 1029 8.10 -16.88 -21.37
N ASP A 1030 8.91 -17.20 -20.36
CA ASP A 1030 8.55 -18.18 -19.31
C ASP A 1030 7.31 -17.76 -18.52
N VAL A 1031 7.23 -16.51 -18.04
CA VAL A 1031 6.02 -15.98 -17.40
C VAL A 1031 4.79 -16.09 -18.32
N ARG A 1032 4.95 -15.84 -19.64
CA ARG A 1032 3.86 -16.02 -20.62
C ARG A 1032 3.49 -17.49 -20.82
N TYR A 1033 4.44 -18.43 -20.79
CA TYR A 1033 4.16 -19.86 -20.89
C TYR A 1033 3.49 -20.44 -19.64
N LEU A 1034 3.93 -20.02 -18.45
CA LEU A 1034 3.35 -20.45 -17.18
C LEU A 1034 1.90 -19.95 -17.03
N LEU A 1035 1.63 -18.67 -17.29
CA LEU A 1035 0.26 -18.12 -17.30
C LEU A 1035 -0.63 -18.78 -18.36
N LYS A 1036 -0.09 -19.08 -19.55
CA LYS A 1036 -0.80 -19.83 -20.62
C LYS A 1036 -1.06 -21.29 -20.23
N SER A 1037 -0.33 -21.83 -19.26
CA SER A 1037 -0.54 -23.16 -18.69
C SER A 1037 -1.62 -23.14 -17.59
N ILE A 1038 -1.66 -22.10 -16.74
CA ILE A 1038 -2.76 -21.88 -15.79
C ILE A 1038 -4.12 -21.84 -16.52
N LEU A 1039 -4.21 -21.10 -17.64
CA LEU A 1039 -5.40 -21.04 -18.49
C LEU A 1039 -5.86 -22.37 -19.11
N LYS A 1040 -4.98 -23.37 -19.21
CA LYS A 1040 -5.34 -24.73 -19.65
C LYS A 1040 -5.97 -25.55 -18.52
N ILE A 1041 -5.70 -25.19 -17.27
CA ILE A 1041 -6.09 -25.91 -16.05
C ILE A 1041 -7.39 -25.31 -15.49
N ASP A 1042 -7.48 -23.99 -15.34
CA ASP A 1042 -8.66 -23.30 -14.81
C ASP A 1042 -9.62 -22.81 -15.89
N LYS A 1043 -10.90 -23.16 -15.73
CA LYS A 1043 -11.98 -22.82 -16.66
C LYS A 1043 -12.98 -21.79 -16.13
N ASN A 1044 -12.94 -21.44 -14.84
CA ASN A 1044 -13.82 -20.46 -14.21
C ASN A 1044 -13.03 -19.21 -13.80
N ASP A 1045 -13.72 -18.06 -13.79
CA ASP A 1045 -13.40 -16.71 -13.26
C ASP A 1045 -12.02 -16.09 -13.54
N HIS A 1046 -10.91 -16.77 -13.27
CA HIS A 1046 -9.55 -16.27 -13.49
C HIS A 1046 -9.24 -15.98 -14.97
N THR A 1047 -10.00 -16.57 -15.91
CA THR A 1047 -9.88 -16.26 -17.34
C THR A 1047 -10.22 -14.80 -17.67
N THR A 1048 -11.04 -14.12 -16.86
CA THR A 1048 -11.33 -12.68 -17.02
C THR A 1048 -10.14 -11.84 -16.53
N ASN A 1049 -9.62 -12.13 -15.33
CA ASN A 1049 -8.47 -11.41 -14.78
C ASN A 1049 -7.21 -11.58 -15.65
N TYR A 1050 -6.95 -12.79 -16.17
CA TYR A 1050 -5.88 -12.99 -17.15
C TYR A 1050 -6.09 -12.17 -18.42
N LYS A 1051 -7.31 -12.16 -19.00
CA LYS A 1051 -7.57 -11.36 -20.22
C LYS A 1051 -7.32 -9.88 -19.97
N GLN A 1052 -7.74 -9.36 -18.82
CA GLN A 1052 -7.48 -7.97 -18.44
C GLN A 1052 -5.97 -7.72 -18.28
N PHE A 1053 -5.23 -8.57 -17.56
CA PHE A 1053 -3.78 -8.49 -17.45
C PHE A 1053 -3.09 -8.56 -18.83
N GLN A 1054 -3.55 -9.43 -19.73
CA GLN A 1054 -3.00 -9.55 -21.09
C GLN A 1054 -3.30 -8.31 -21.95
N ILE A 1055 -4.39 -7.59 -21.70
CA ILE A 1055 -4.69 -6.30 -22.33
C ILE A 1055 -3.77 -5.21 -21.75
N ASN A 1056 -3.74 -5.06 -20.43
CA ASN A 1056 -2.90 -4.08 -19.73
C ASN A 1056 -1.41 -4.25 -20.11
N TYR A 1057 -0.91 -5.49 -20.11
CA TYR A 1057 0.47 -5.81 -20.48
C TYR A 1057 0.77 -5.56 -21.97
N LYS A 1058 -0.22 -5.65 -22.87
CA LYS A 1058 -0.08 -5.22 -24.27
C LYS A 1058 -0.07 -3.70 -24.41
N GLN A 1059 -0.84 -2.97 -23.60
CA GLN A 1059 -0.85 -1.51 -23.59
C GLN A 1059 0.47 -0.95 -23.08
N PHE A 1060 0.98 -1.46 -21.95
CA PHE A 1060 2.32 -1.21 -21.44
C PHE A 1060 3.42 -1.46 -22.49
N LEU A 1061 3.38 -2.62 -23.16
CA LEU A 1061 4.31 -2.94 -24.25
C LEU A 1061 4.12 -2.07 -25.50
N SER A 1062 2.93 -1.48 -25.74
CA SER A 1062 2.73 -0.49 -26.79
C SER A 1062 3.44 0.80 -26.42
N ARG A 1063 3.15 1.36 -25.24
CA ARG A 1063 3.75 2.60 -24.73
C ARG A 1063 5.28 2.58 -24.77
N ILE A 1064 5.93 1.43 -24.49
CA ILE A 1064 7.40 1.34 -24.63
C ILE A 1064 7.85 1.36 -26.11
N ASN A 1065 7.09 0.81 -27.05
CA ASN A 1065 7.38 1.03 -28.49
C ASN A 1065 7.15 2.50 -28.87
N ASP A 1066 6.09 3.12 -28.35
CA ASP A 1066 5.73 4.51 -28.67
C ASP A 1066 6.80 5.47 -28.12
N LEU A 1067 7.29 5.25 -26.89
CA LEU A 1067 8.48 5.87 -26.31
C LEU A 1067 9.73 5.66 -27.17
N HIS A 1068 10.01 4.42 -27.56
CA HIS A 1068 11.19 4.05 -28.37
C HIS A 1068 11.18 4.75 -29.73
N MET A 1069 10.02 4.82 -30.38
CA MET A 1069 9.83 5.53 -31.65
C MET A 1069 9.95 7.05 -31.52
N LYS A 1070 9.42 7.67 -30.43
CA LYS A 1070 9.59 9.10 -30.18
C LYS A 1070 11.05 9.46 -29.92
N VAL A 1071 11.75 8.74 -29.05
CA VAL A 1071 13.18 8.98 -28.77
C VAL A 1071 14.04 8.79 -30.03
N LEU A 1072 13.66 7.89 -30.94
CA LEU A 1072 14.36 7.69 -32.22
C LEU A 1072 14.09 8.74 -33.31
N SER A 1073 13.14 9.66 -33.13
CA SER A 1073 12.81 10.66 -34.17
C SER A 1073 13.94 11.66 -34.43
N LYS A 1074 14.84 11.86 -33.47
CA LYS A 1074 15.88 12.92 -33.39
C LYS A 1074 15.34 14.37 -33.31
N ASP A 1075 14.07 14.60 -33.63
CA ASP A 1075 13.38 15.88 -33.46
C ASP A 1075 12.95 16.08 -31.99
N PHE A 1076 13.90 16.39 -31.10
CA PHE A 1076 13.62 16.71 -29.71
C PHE A 1076 13.12 18.17 -29.58
N THR A 1077 11.83 18.44 -29.77
CA THR A 1077 11.20 19.71 -29.35
C THR A 1077 10.83 19.66 -27.86
N GLU A 1078 10.52 20.80 -27.22
CA GLU A 1078 10.03 20.81 -25.82
C GLU A 1078 8.72 20.02 -25.67
N GLU A 1079 7.83 20.11 -26.66
CA GLU A 1079 6.60 19.31 -26.73
C GLU A 1079 6.93 17.81 -26.77
N ILE A 1080 7.90 17.38 -27.58
CA ILE A 1080 8.28 15.97 -27.71
C ILE A 1080 9.04 15.48 -26.46
N VAL A 1081 9.87 16.32 -25.85
CA VAL A 1081 10.58 16.02 -24.59
C VAL A 1081 9.59 15.86 -23.42
N THR A 1082 8.64 16.78 -23.27
CA THR A 1082 7.59 16.68 -22.24
C THR A 1082 6.64 15.51 -22.50
N GLU A 1083 6.28 15.21 -23.76
CA GLU A 1083 5.55 13.98 -24.10
C GLU A 1083 6.34 12.70 -23.76
N ILE A 1084 7.65 12.67 -24.00
CA ILE A 1084 8.52 11.54 -23.63
C ILE A 1084 8.58 11.38 -22.11
N ARG A 1085 8.77 12.48 -21.37
CA ARG A 1085 8.77 12.54 -19.89
C ARG A 1085 7.46 12.01 -19.32
N ASN A 1086 6.32 12.43 -19.87
CA ASN A 1086 4.99 11.95 -19.49
C ASN A 1086 4.78 10.45 -19.77
N ILE A 1087 5.22 9.96 -20.95
CA ILE A 1087 5.15 8.52 -21.27
C ILE A 1087 6.02 7.69 -20.33
N ILE A 1088 7.20 8.18 -19.92
CA ILE A 1088 8.05 7.46 -18.95
C ILE A 1088 7.39 7.45 -17.56
N ALA A 1089 6.77 8.54 -17.11
CA ALA A 1089 6.03 8.58 -15.85
C ALA A 1089 4.88 7.57 -15.84
N GLU A 1090 4.02 7.57 -16.87
CA GLU A 1090 2.94 6.58 -17.04
C GLU A 1090 3.49 5.14 -17.04
N LEU A 1091 4.65 4.90 -17.66
CA LEU A 1091 5.28 3.58 -17.70
C LEU A 1091 5.84 3.11 -16.35
N ILE A 1092 6.31 4.01 -15.48
CA ILE A 1092 6.79 3.65 -14.15
C ILE A 1092 5.61 3.22 -13.25
N ASP A 1093 4.49 3.95 -13.31
CA ASP A 1093 3.27 3.61 -12.57
C ASP A 1093 2.61 2.33 -13.11
N GLU A 1094 2.54 2.18 -14.45
CA GLU A 1094 2.02 0.96 -15.06
C GLU A 1094 2.91 -0.27 -14.82
N LEU A 1095 4.23 -0.10 -14.64
CA LEU A 1095 5.14 -1.19 -14.28
C LEU A 1095 4.85 -1.76 -12.89
N GLU A 1096 4.64 -0.91 -11.88
CA GLU A 1096 4.21 -1.33 -10.53
C GLU A 1096 2.82 -1.99 -10.59
N TYR A 1097 1.87 -1.41 -11.33
CA TYR A 1097 0.52 -1.95 -11.48
C TYR A 1097 0.48 -3.32 -12.18
N VAL A 1098 1.22 -3.49 -13.28
CA VAL A 1098 1.42 -4.77 -13.98
C VAL A 1098 2.09 -5.79 -13.06
N TYR A 1099 3.10 -5.39 -12.29
CA TYR A 1099 3.78 -6.27 -11.35
C TYR A 1099 2.85 -6.74 -10.22
N ARG A 1100 2.06 -5.83 -9.61
CA ARG A 1100 1.04 -6.17 -8.61
C ARG A 1100 -0.05 -7.08 -9.18
N GLN A 1101 -0.52 -6.84 -10.41
CA GLN A 1101 -1.50 -7.73 -11.05
C GLN A 1101 -0.94 -9.13 -11.31
N LEU A 1102 0.34 -9.25 -11.67
CA LEU A 1102 0.96 -10.56 -11.84
C LEU A 1102 1.03 -11.30 -10.49
N LEU A 1103 1.43 -10.64 -9.40
CA LEU A 1103 1.43 -11.25 -8.06
C LEU A 1103 0.01 -11.64 -7.60
N GLN A 1104 -1.00 -10.78 -7.82
CA GLN A 1104 -2.40 -11.07 -7.50
C GLN A 1104 -3.00 -12.22 -8.34
N LEU A 1105 -2.48 -12.48 -9.53
CA LEU A 1105 -2.83 -13.65 -10.34
C LEU A 1105 -2.19 -14.97 -9.84
N LEU A 1106 -1.27 -14.89 -8.87
CA LEU A 1106 -0.48 -16.02 -8.37
C LEU A 1106 -0.73 -16.33 -6.88
N ASP A 1107 -1.22 -15.36 -6.09
CA ASP A 1107 -1.43 -15.45 -4.63
C ASP A 1107 -2.84 -15.95 -4.24
N VAL A 1108 -3.42 -16.89 -5.02
CA VAL A 1108 -4.82 -17.32 -4.86
C VAL A 1108 -5.03 -18.29 -3.68
N ASP A 1109 -4.02 -19.10 -3.34
CA ASP A 1109 -4.05 -20.04 -2.21
C ASP A 1109 -3.11 -19.56 -1.09
N GLY A 1110 -3.66 -18.80 -0.15
CA GLY A 1110 -2.93 -18.11 0.92
C GLY A 1110 -2.17 -19.03 1.89
N LYS A 1111 -0.95 -19.46 1.48
CA LYS A 1111 -0.01 -20.28 2.26
C LYS A 1111 1.46 -19.83 2.09
N ALA A 1112 1.70 -18.53 1.94
CA ALA A 1112 3.03 -17.93 1.89
C ALA A 1112 3.41 -17.18 3.20
N GLY A 1113 2.88 -17.63 4.34
CA GLY A 1113 3.15 -17.06 5.67
C GLY A 1113 4.08 -17.94 6.51
N ASN A 1114 5.37 -17.98 6.16
CA ASN A 1114 6.48 -18.36 7.04
C ASN A 1114 7.81 -18.09 6.32
N GLU A 1115 8.56 -17.09 6.79
CA GLU A 1115 9.94 -16.88 6.35
C GLU A 1115 10.87 -17.80 7.13
N GLY A 1116 11.83 -18.42 6.44
CA GLY A 1116 12.86 -19.25 7.02
C GLY A 1116 14.00 -19.42 6.01
N PRO A 1117 15.28 -19.26 6.41
CA PRO A 1117 16.39 -19.25 5.48
C PRO A 1117 16.64 -20.66 4.90
N ILE A 1118 16.75 -20.75 3.58
CA ILE A 1118 17.17 -21.97 2.87
C ILE A 1118 18.48 -21.69 2.14
N GLU A 1119 19.45 -22.58 2.31
CA GLU A 1119 20.84 -22.36 1.93
C GLU A 1119 21.08 -22.44 0.42
N ARG A 1120 22.08 -21.69 -0.06
CA ARG A 1120 22.57 -21.76 -1.45
C ARG A 1120 23.22 -23.12 -1.72
N ARG A 1121 22.96 -23.69 -2.90
CA ARG A 1121 23.87 -24.66 -3.54
C ARG A 1121 24.33 -24.14 -4.88
N GLU A 1122 25.63 -23.89 -5.00
CA GLU A 1122 26.24 -23.47 -6.26
C GLU A 1122 26.44 -24.64 -7.22
N GLY A 1123 26.26 -24.39 -8.52
CA GLY A 1123 26.65 -25.27 -9.62
C GLY A 1123 27.10 -24.41 -10.80
N LYS A 1124 28.42 -24.37 -11.08
CA LYS A 1124 29.00 -23.38 -11.98
C LYS A 1124 28.81 -23.70 -13.48
N LEU A 1125 28.42 -22.68 -14.23
CA LEU A 1125 28.59 -22.54 -15.67
C LEU A 1125 30.07 -22.53 -16.08
N PRO A 1126 30.37 -22.72 -17.37
CA PRO A 1126 31.41 -21.89 -17.98
C PRO A 1126 31.12 -21.41 -19.42
N GLY A 1127 31.55 -20.19 -19.74
CA GLY A 1127 32.09 -19.85 -21.06
C GLY A 1127 31.20 -19.03 -22.02
N SER A 1128 31.41 -17.71 -22.02
CA SER A 1128 31.20 -16.84 -23.21
C SER A 1128 32.57 -16.44 -23.77
N PRO A 1129 32.69 -16.09 -25.06
CA PRO A 1129 32.94 -14.67 -25.33
C PRO A 1129 32.28 -14.09 -26.61
N MET A 1130 31.98 -12.79 -26.53
CA MET A 1130 32.06 -11.73 -27.56
C MET A 1130 32.62 -12.13 -28.97
N LYS A 1131 32.12 -11.62 -30.11
CA LYS A 1131 31.48 -10.29 -30.32
C LYS A 1131 30.69 -10.16 -31.66
N GLU A 1132 29.56 -9.46 -31.61
CA GLU A 1132 28.96 -8.58 -32.65
C GLU A 1132 28.97 -8.95 -34.16
N LYS A 1133 27.79 -9.26 -34.74
CA LYS A 1133 26.99 -8.26 -35.53
C LYS A 1133 25.62 -8.75 -36.04
N LYS A 1134 24.58 -8.00 -35.63
CA LYS A 1134 23.28 -7.74 -36.29
C LYS A 1134 22.36 -8.90 -36.75
N ALA A 1135 21.23 -8.99 -36.03
CA ALA A 1135 19.85 -8.88 -36.55
C ALA A 1135 18.98 -10.13 -36.84
N ASN A 1136 17.78 -10.05 -36.25
CA ASN A 1136 16.46 -10.52 -36.69
C ASN A 1136 15.83 -11.78 -36.06
N GLN A 1137 14.75 -11.46 -35.33
CA GLN A 1137 13.77 -12.28 -34.62
C GLN A 1137 13.26 -13.53 -35.38
N PRO A 1138 12.74 -14.53 -34.64
CA PRO A 1138 11.57 -15.30 -35.06
C PRO A 1138 10.32 -14.41 -34.92
N GLU A 1139 10.22 -13.39 -35.77
CA GLU A 1139 8.91 -12.93 -36.25
C GLU A 1139 8.08 -14.16 -36.64
N GLN A 1140 6.75 -14.11 -36.48
CA GLN A 1140 5.89 -14.99 -37.27
C GLN A 1140 5.89 -14.44 -38.71
N LYS A 1141 7.02 -14.65 -39.39
CA LYS A 1141 7.39 -13.97 -40.64
C LYS A 1141 6.30 -14.19 -41.66
N ARG A 1142 5.64 -13.09 -42.06
CA ARG A 1142 4.75 -13.07 -43.22
C ARG A 1142 5.52 -13.72 -44.36
N ASN A 1143 5.06 -14.87 -44.86
CA ASN A 1143 5.88 -15.62 -45.81
C ASN A 1143 6.15 -14.71 -47.02
N ALA A 1144 7.43 -14.41 -47.26
CA ALA A 1144 7.82 -13.39 -48.24
C ALA A 1144 7.35 -13.77 -49.65
N TYR A 1145 7.27 -15.07 -49.97
CA TYR A 1145 6.66 -15.56 -51.19
C TYR A 1145 5.15 -15.26 -51.22
N ALA A 1146 4.40 -15.59 -50.16
CA ALA A 1146 2.98 -15.28 -50.03
C ALA A 1146 2.66 -13.78 -50.19
N VAL A 1147 3.43 -12.92 -49.51
CA VAL A 1147 3.33 -11.45 -49.63
C VAL A 1147 3.68 -10.99 -51.05
N SER A 1148 4.68 -11.60 -51.70
CA SER A 1148 5.02 -11.28 -53.10
C SER A 1148 3.93 -11.70 -54.09
N VAL A 1149 3.27 -12.85 -53.86
CA VAL A 1149 2.14 -13.34 -54.65
C VAL A 1149 0.92 -12.43 -54.47
N TRP A 1150 0.58 -12.08 -53.23
CA TRP A 1150 -0.47 -11.09 -52.92
C TRP A 1150 -0.18 -9.74 -53.61
N ARG A 1151 1.05 -9.23 -53.49
CA ARG A 1151 1.48 -7.98 -54.12
C ARG A 1151 1.41 -8.07 -55.65
N ARG A 1152 1.76 -9.20 -56.26
CA ARG A 1152 1.67 -9.39 -57.71
C ARG A 1152 0.23 -9.53 -58.20
N ILE A 1153 -0.64 -10.23 -57.48
CA ILE A 1153 -2.08 -10.28 -57.76
C ILE A 1153 -2.68 -8.87 -57.66
N ARG A 1154 -2.32 -8.10 -56.63
CA ARG A 1154 -2.68 -6.70 -56.50
C ARG A 1154 -2.22 -5.87 -57.71
N MET A 1155 -0.97 -5.99 -58.14
CA MET A 1155 -0.47 -5.25 -59.32
C MET A 1155 -1.23 -5.64 -60.60
N LYS A 1156 -1.54 -6.94 -60.81
CA LYS A 1156 -2.38 -7.39 -61.93
C LYS A 1156 -3.80 -6.81 -61.89
N LEU A 1157 -4.45 -6.80 -60.72
CA LEU A 1157 -5.79 -6.22 -60.52
C LEU A 1157 -5.80 -4.68 -60.53
N GLU A 1158 -4.69 -4.01 -60.19
CA GLU A 1158 -4.54 -2.58 -60.44
C GLU A 1158 -4.32 -2.29 -61.93
N GLY A 1159 -3.67 -3.19 -62.67
CA GLY A 1159 -3.27 -3.03 -64.07
C GLY A 1159 -1.81 -2.59 -64.25
N ARG A 1160 -0.95 -2.83 -63.26
CA ARG A 1160 0.46 -2.46 -63.17
C ARG A 1160 1.41 -3.67 -63.32
N ASP A 1161 1.03 -4.65 -64.13
CA ASP A 1161 1.81 -5.84 -64.50
C ASP A 1161 1.53 -6.03 -66.01
N PRO A 1162 2.54 -5.91 -66.90
CA PRO A 1162 3.98 -6.00 -66.63
C PRO A 1162 4.68 -4.74 -66.08
N ASP A 1163 4.17 -3.52 -66.32
CA ASP A 1163 4.85 -2.26 -65.92
C ASP A 1163 4.30 -1.72 -64.58
N PRO A 1164 5.12 -1.61 -63.50
CA PRO A 1164 4.68 -1.06 -62.22
C PRO A 1164 4.21 0.40 -62.27
N ASN A 1165 4.82 1.19 -63.15
CA ASN A 1165 4.67 2.64 -63.23
C ASN A 1165 3.50 3.02 -64.17
N ARG A 1166 3.28 2.27 -65.26
CA ARG A 1166 2.15 2.48 -66.18
C ARG A 1166 0.95 1.58 -65.84
N ARG A 1167 -0.17 2.21 -65.45
CA ARG A 1167 -1.45 1.52 -65.25
C ARG A 1167 -2.17 1.26 -66.58
N LEU A 1168 -2.08 0.04 -67.11
CA LEU A 1168 -2.78 -0.41 -68.32
C LEU A 1168 -4.31 -0.45 -68.13
N THR A 1169 -5.06 -0.04 -69.17
CA THR A 1169 -6.50 -0.30 -69.25
C THR A 1169 -6.79 -1.80 -69.36
N VAL A 1170 -8.04 -2.20 -69.13
CA VAL A 1170 -8.44 -3.61 -69.24
C VAL A 1170 -8.28 -4.15 -70.66
N ALA A 1171 -8.62 -3.35 -71.67
CA ALA A 1171 -8.49 -3.74 -73.08
C ALA A 1171 -7.02 -3.92 -73.51
N GLU A 1172 -6.11 -3.02 -73.08
CA GLU A 1172 -4.66 -3.17 -73.32
C GLU A 1172 -4.09 -4.42 -72.63
N GLN A 1173 -4.46 -4.67 -71.36
CA GLN A 1173 -3.91 -5.80 -70.61
C GLN A 1173 -4.38 -7.15 -71.16
N VAL A 1174 -5.65 -7.28 -71.57
CA VAL A 1174 -6.16 -8.50 -72.22
C VAL A 1174 -5.52 -8.71 -73.59
N ASP A 1175 -5.34 -7.65 -74.38
CA ASP A 1175 -4.66 -7.70 -75.68
C ASP A 1175 -3.19 -8.14 -75.57
N TRP A 1176 -2.48 -7.60 -74.57
CA TRP A 1176 -1.11 -8.00 -74.26
C TRP A 1176 -1.04 -9.46 -73.78
N MET A 1177 -1.92 -9.89 -72.86
CA MET A 1177 -1.96 -11.29 -72.39
C MET A 1177 -2.24 -12.29 -73.53
N ILE A 1178 -3.17 -11.97 -74.42
CA ILE A 1178 -3.46 -12.81 -75.60
C ILE A 1178 -2.25 -12.83 -76.55
N ARG A 1179 -1.57 -11.69 -76.75
CA ARG A 1179 -0.39 -11.59 -77.62
C ARG A 1179 0.79 -12.41 -77.10
N GLU A 1180 1.13 -12.33 -75.82
CA GLU A 1180 2.24 -13.11 -75.24
C GLU A 1180 1.95 -14.60 -75.22
N ALA A 1181 0.72 -15.00 -74.90
CA ALA A 1181 0.29 -16.40 -74.87
C ALA A 1181 0.20 -17.05 -76.28
N MET A 1182 0.07 -16.23 -77.33
CA MET A 1182 0.08 -16.67 -78.74
C MET A 1182 1.39 -16.35 -79.47
N ASN A 1183 2.41 -15.86 -78.77
CA ASN A 1183 3.70 -15.55 -79.38
C ASN A 1183 4.44 -16.87 -79.73
N PRO A 1184 4.72 -17.17 -81.02
CA PRO A 1184 5.42 -18.39 -81.39
C PRO A 1184 6.82 -18.49 -80.78
N ASP A 1185 7.48 -17.37 -80.51
CA ASP A 1185 8.81 -17.38 -79.87
C ASP A 1185 8.71 -17.90 -78.44
N ASN A 1186 7.77 -17.37 -77.63
CA ASN A 1186 7.49 -17.87 -76.27
C ASN A 1186 7.10 -19.36 -76.28
N LEU A 1187 6.24 -19.75 -77.23
CA LEU A 1187 5.75 -21.12 -77.36
C LEU A 1187 6.85 -22.10 -77.80
N ALA A 1188 7.80 -21.67 -78.64
CA ALA A 1188 8.89 -22.51 -79.12
C ALA A 1188 9.95 -22.85 -78.06
N VAL A 1189 10.09 -22.04 -77.00
CA VAL A 1189 10.98 -22.34 -75.86
C VAL A 1189 10.30 -23.12 -74.73
N LEU A 1190 9.00 -23.45 -74.85
CA LEU A 1190 8.35 -24.32 -73.88
C LEU A 1190 8.90 -25.75 -73.97
N TYR A 1191 9.04 -26.40 -72.81
CA TYR A 1191 9.48 -27.78 -72.70
C TYR A 1191 8.63 -28.72 -73.58
N GLU A 1192 9.28 -29.65 -74.29
CA GLU A 1192 8.65 -30.40 -75.40
C GLU A 1192 7.37 -31.15 -75.00
N GLY A 1193 7.28 -31.61 -73.75
CA GLY A 1193 6.11 -32.30 -73.19
C GLY A 1193 4.84 -31.43 -73.05
N TRP A 1194 4.93 -30.11 -73.24
CA TRP A 1194 3.76 -29.24 -73.41
C TRP A 1194 3.17 -29.31 -74.83
N THR A 1195 3.89 -29.90 -75.80
CA THR A 1195 3.47 -30.07 -77.20
C THR A 1195 2.90 -28.80 -77.85
N PRO A 1196 3.56 -27.62 -77.75
CA PRO A 1196 3.01 -26.32 -78.15
C PRO A 1196 2.72 -26.13 -79.66
N TRP A 1197 3.01 -27.13 -80.49
CA TRP A 1197 2.88 -27.11 -81.95
C TRP A 1197 1.71 -27.99 -82.49
N VAL A 1198 0.79 -28.47 -81.63
CA VAL A 1198 -0.23 -29.51 -81.95
C VAL A 1198 -1.68 -28.97 -81.97
#